data_AF-A0A4R6IR90-F1
#
_entry.id   AF-A0A4R6IR90-F1
#
_cell.length_a   1.000
_cell.length_b   1.000
_cell.length_c   1.000
_cell.angle_alpha   90.00
_cell.angle_beta   90.00
_cell.angle_gamma   90.00
#
_symmetry.space_group_name_H-M   'P 1'
#
loop_
_entity.id
_entity.type
_entity.pdbx_description
1 polymer ?
#
loop_
_entity_poly.entity_id
_entity_poly.type
_entity_poly.pdbx_seq_one_letter_code
_entity_poly.pdbx_strand_id
1 'polypeptide(L)'
;MKRYYALSILLIGTLAAQAQSPMSFGRKVKNMPKAYEKPAESINVNDNSGSSSMPWIVFSDRDDNYTTTSPGGSLIMKKLNFMEPFYVSKEQDGYLKLIKYKAGMVRGRKINDKKTAISYGWIAKSKLLLWQRSYSNQKTGYPEKAISIINGKKPLTEPKFYYDTTDSLLVYNSPELKTRRTKIRLHEIAYIFKKSEDGKTYLVGSDDQLVADTALKSVYGWVSSEAIHNWGDRLYIISAKPGSYNQEDSTAKALNTGFATGETFLADPLLPQENVILRGVPVLSEDGNNYSVGIANDIYNKKNNKLLTINGASLSYQDYVQLRKSKNKINIVFVIDGGSPMTKYFSGLTNTIQSFETILNDFGKKASISYGGVVYRAGTGCSVPGIFSSPVRDDYRQLMSFLSTQARNTASCSGEITEQPVFDAIRTGLNMFRGKKNETNLIVLVGSTGNIGGTTNYGIDELSQQVAGADARILALQVYSDFDPSFNNFVIQSRKLVSESAVRSAEYRKKIMVKGEGLKNFQPYNTTLQDSISYYLDFPKNSLIQGGVVFPTKGSVNSNQSMSIALRRFVQETNTDINTQINSLDSAFRLTGISRKNLTPLAESSLQQPIGETVGDHMPHNAFKYYGAANISSDVVKNNRGALQYAIVLNEMEYKQIVDIFSMMLGENLQPDESSFRRKLVSNYTDLPKKLLGSKVSSGDIKNMTLAGYIKMVTGLPTGNEMLNQYTVGDLGDDSKLPLPQFEAYIKLLSQSVQQIKRATQIEQQFTSNGKTYYYITENNFNQAVTPVTN
;
A
#
# COMPACT_ATOMS: atom_id res chain seq x y z
N MET A 1 -0.02 -30.93 -87.51
CA MET A 1 -0.63 -30.21 -86.36
C MET A 1 -0.52 -31.00 -85.04
N LYS A 2 0.68 -31.47 -84.64
CA LYS A 2 0.90 -32.14 -83.34
C LYS A 2 2.18 -31.71 -82.58
N ARG A 3 2.96 -30.78 -83.14
CA ARG A 3 4.21 -30.28 -82.51
C ARG A 3 4.10 -28.88 -81.89
N TYR A 4 3.00 -28.15 -82.12
CA TYR A 4 2.80 -26.80 -81.57
C TYR A 4 1.96 -26.74 -80.28
N TYR A 5 1.32 -27.84 -79.88
CA TYR A 5 0.54 -27.93 -78.63
C TYR A 5 1.36 -28.39 -77.41
N ALA A 6 2.47 -29.10 -77.62
CA ALA A 6 3.33 -29.55 -76.53
C ALA A 6 4.19 -28.40 -75.95
N LEU A 7 4.58 -27.42 -76.78
CA LEU A 7 5.40 -26.27 -76.33
C LEU A 7 4.57 -25.23 -75.55
N SER A 8 3.28 -25.09 -75.87
CA SER A 8 2.38 -24.14 -75.21
C SER A 8 1.92 -24.64 -73.83
N ILE A 9 1.81 -25.96 -73.63
CA ILE A 9 1.50 -26.53 -72.31
C ILE A 9 2.74 -26.53 -71.38
N LEU A 10 3.96 -26.64 -71.93
CA LEU A 10 5.18 -26.54 -71.12
C LEU A 10 5.50 -25.10 -70.69
N LEU A 11 5.16 -24.07 -71.48
CA LEU A 11 5.33 -22.67 -71.10
C LEU A 11 4.30 -22.18 -70.07
N ILE A 12 3.09 -22.77 -70.03
CA ILE A 12 2.05 -22.42 -69.05
C ILE A 12 2.32 -23.13 -67.70
N GLY A 13 2.99 -24.29 -67.69
CA GLY A 13 3.42 -24.97 -66.46
C GLY A 13 4.55 -24.28 -65.70
N THR A 14 5.43 -23.54 -66.39
CA THR A 14 6.54 -22.81 -65.75
C THR A 14 6.14 -21.48 -65.11
N LEU A 15 4.97 -20.92 -65.46
CA LEU A 15 4.43 -19.70 -64.83
C LEU A 15 3.61 -20.00 -63.57
N ALA A 16 3.05 -21.21 -63.43
CA ALA A 16 2.33 -21.64 -62.22
C ALA A 16 3.27 -22.12 -61.08
N ALA A 17 4.51 -22.50 -61.38
CA ALA A 17 5.48 -22.98 -60.39
C ALA A 17 6.35 -21.88 -59.74
N GLN A 18 6.17 -20.60 -60.10
CA GLN A 18 6.86 -19.47 -59.44
C GLN A 18 6.03 -18.72 -58.40
N ALA A 19 4.82 -19.19 -58.10
CA ALA A 19 3.94 -18.57 -57.11
C ALA A 19 4.23 -18.98 -55.64
N GLN A 20 5.46 -19.38 -55.29
CA GLN A 20 5.96 -19.37 -53.89
C GLN A 20 7.49 -19.23 -53.87
N SER A 21 8.03 -18.21 -54.54
CA SER A 21 9.38 -17.75 -54.19
C SER A 21 9.29 -16.88 -52.93
N PRO A 22 10.17 -17.04 -51.92
CA PRO A 22 10.26 -16.09 -50.82
C PRO A 22 10.70 -14.77 -51.43
N MET A 23 9.73 -13.89 -51.67
CA MET A 23 9.93 -12.54 -52.19
C MET A 23 11.12 -11.92 -51.48
N SER A 24 12.18 -11.62 -52.25
CA SER A 24 13.45 -11.09 -51.76
C SER A 24 13.21 -9.93 -50.79
N PHE A 25 13.32 -10.21 -49.49
CA PHE A 25 13.23 -9.19 -48.46
C PHE A 25 14.42 -8.22 -48.59
N GLY A 26 14.14 -6.93 -48.43
CA GLY A 26 15.20 -5.95 -48.22
C GLY A 26 16.04 -6.36 -47.01
N ARG A 27 17.36 -6.15 -47.06
CA ARG A 27 18.30 -6.57 -45.99
C ARG A 27 18.08 -5.88 -44.63
N LYS A 28 17.08 -5.01 -44.50
CA LYS A 28 16.86 -4.15 -43.34
C LYS A 28 15.39 -4.02 -43.00
N VAL A 29 15.10 -3.95 -41.70
CA VAL A 29 13.80 -3.53 -41.16
C VAL A 29 13.69 -2.00 -41.14
N LYS A 30 12.46 -1.48 -41.10
CA LYS A 30 12.21 -0.04 -40.95
C LYS A 30 12.60 0.44 -39.55
N ASN A 31 12.98 1.71 -39.46
CA ASN A 31 13.17 2.39 -38.20
C ASN A 31 11.81 2.75 -37.60
N MET A 32 11.71 2.72 -36.27
CA MET A 32 10.53 3.24 -35.59
C MET A 32 10.45 4.76 -35.79
N PRO A 33 9.29 5.34 -36.13
CA PRO A 33 9.09 6.79 -36.11
C PRO A 33 9.43 7.40 -34.75
N LYS A 34 10.04 8.60 -34.74
CA LYS A 34 10.52 9.22 -33.51
C LYS A 34 9.38 9.58 -32.53
N ALA A 35 8.22 9.96 -33.06
CA ALA A 35 7.02 10.24 -32.27
C ALA A 35 6.55 9.02 -31.43
N TYR A 36 6.93 7.80 -31.82
CA TYR A 36 6.52 6.56 -31.14
C TYR A 36 7.41 6.17 -29.97
N GLU A 37 8.53 6.89 -29.74
CA GLU A 37 9.40 6.63 -28.57
C GLU A 37 8.72 7.00 -27.25
N LYS A 38 7.88 8.05 -27.27
CA LYS A 38 7.11 8.57 -26.12
C LYS A 38 5.75 9.07 -26.59
N PRO A 39 4.84 8.16 -26.97
CA PRO A 39 3.57 8.54 -27.57
C PRO A 39 2.69 9.30 -26.58
N ALA A 40 1.87 10.23 -27.06
CA ALA A 40 0.78 10.84 -26.31
C ALA A 40 -0.56 10.23 -26.72
N GLU A 41 -1.61 10.41 -25.93
CA GLU A 41 -2.96 10.00 -26.36
C GLU A 41 -3.39 10.67 -27.67
N SER A 42 -3.00 11.93 -27.88
CA SER A 42 -3.29 12.73 -29.07
C SER A 42 -2.35 12.46 -30.26
N ILE A 43 -1.52 11.41 -30.20
CA ILE A 43 -0.52 11.15 -31.24
C ILE A 43 -1.15 10.94 -32.62
N ASN A 44 -0.58 11.61 -33.63
CA ASN A 44 -0.90 11.33 -35.01
C ASN A 44 -0.14 10.08 -35.48
N VAL A 45 -0.85 8.98 -35.73
CA VAL A 45 -0.29 7.71 -36.21
C VAL A 45 0.35 7.78 -37.60
N ASN A 46 0.18 8.88 -38.32
CA ASN A 46 0.84 9.14 -39.60
C ASN A 46 1.99 10.13 -39.50
N ASP A 47 2.38 10.53 -38.28
CA ASP A 47 3.53 11.41 -38.09
C ASP A 47 4.84 10.71 -38.50
N ASN A 48 5.52 11.33 -39.46
CA ASN A 48 6.80 10.90 -40.01
C ASN A 48 7.94 11.90 -39.69
N SER A 49 7.80 12.72 -38.64
CA SER A 49 8.71 13.80 -38.21
C SER A 49 10.14 13.39 -37.79
N GLY A 50 10.58 12.19 -38.17
CA GLY A 50 11.92 11.66 -37.96
C GLY A 50 11.90 10.16 -37.67
N SER A 51 13.07 9.54 -37.72
CA SER A 51 13.22 8.11 -37.41
C SER A 51 14.15 7.89 -36.22
N SER A 52 13.72 7.01 -35.31
CA SER A 52 14.54 6.44 -34.26
C SER A 52 15.72 5.64 -34.82
N SER A 53 16.72 5.37 -33.97
CA SER A 53 17.78 4.40 -34.25
C SER A 53 17.33 2.95 -34.06
N MET A 54 16.17 2.73 -33.43
CA MET A 54 15.64 1.40 -33.08
C MET A 54 14.89 0.74 -34.24
N PRO A 55 14.96 -0.61 -34.37
CA PRO A 55 14.13 -1.36 -35.30
C PRO A 55 12.65 -1.24 -34.91
N TRP A 56 11.78 -1.08 -35.90
CA TRP A 56 10.35 -0.93 -35.65
C TRP A 56 9.70 -2.29 -35.37
N ILE A 57 9.27 -2.47 -34.11
CA ILE A 57 8.51 -3.62 -33.63
C ILE A 57 7.07 -3.15 -33.38
N VAL A 58 6.11 -3.94 -33.86
CA VAL A 58 4.67 -3.72 -33.69
C VAL A 58 4.02 -4.99 -33.15
N PHE A 59 2.84 -4.85 -32.55
CA PHE A 59 2.09 -5.97 -31.99
C PHE A 59 0.68 -6.03 -32.58
N SER A 60 0.15 -7.24 -32.78
CA SER A 60 -1.27 -7.40 -33.08
C SER A 60 -2.11 -6.90 -31.91
N ASP A 61 -2.94 -5.88 -32.11
CA ASP A 61 -3.67 -5.25 -31.00
C ASP A 61 -4.93 -6.02 -30.58
N ARG A 62 -5.37 -7.01 -31.34
CA ARG A 62 -6.59 -7.79 -31.09
C ARG A 62 -6.41 -9.25 -31.49
N ASP A 63 -7.27 -10.10 -30.94
CA ASP A 63 -7.49 -11.44 -31.51
C ASP A 63 -8.24 -11.35 -32.85
N ASP A 64 -8.14 -12.42 -33.64
CA ASP A 64 -8.75 -12.50 -34.99
C ASP A 64 -8.26 -11.40 -35.95
N ASN A 65 -7.01 -10.99 -35.80
CA ASN A 65 -6.33 -10.17 -36.80
C ASN A 65 -5.83 -11.04 -37.95
N TYR A 66 -6.00 -10.54 -39.17
CA TYR A 66 -5.57 -11.21 -40.39
C TYR A 66 -4.73 -10.28 -41.25
N THR A 67 -3.69 -10.85 -41.86
CA THR A 67 -2.88 -10.18 -42.87
C THR A 67 -3.35 -10.56 -44.26
N THR A 68 -2.98 -9.75 -45.24
CA THR A 68 -3.34 -9.90 -46.65
C THR A 68 -2.10 -9.96 -47.53
N THR A 69 -2.23 -10.50 -48.75
CA THR A 69 -1.09 -10.60 -49.68
C THR A 69 -0.65 -9.25 -50.26
N SER A 70 -1.57 -8.28 -50.34
CA SER A 70 -1.34 -6.89 -50.78
C SER A 70 -1.93 -5.87 -49.79
N PRO A 71 -1.45 -4.61 -49.76
CA PRO A 71 -2.07 -3.54 -48.97
C PRO A 71 -3.57 -3.43 -49.30
N GLY A 72 -4.44 -3.48 -48.28
CA GLY A 72 -5.90 -3.41 -48.46
C GLY A 72 -6.56 -4.54 -49.25
N GLY A 73 -5.82 -5.61 -49.62
CA GLY A 73 -6.36 -6.73 -50.39
C GLY A 73 -7.36 -7.59 -49.60
N SER A 74 -8.15 -8.41 -50.30
CA SER A 74 -9.11 -9.34 -49.68
C SER A 74 -8.55 -10.75 -49.42
N LEU A 75 -7.44 -11.12 -50.07
CA LEU A 75 -6.85 -12.45 -49.93
C LEU A 75 -6.07 -12.57 -48.61
N ILE A 76 -6.66 -13.29 -47.66
CA ILE A 76 -6.07 -13.57 -46.34
C ILE A 76 -4.79 -14.41 -46.50
N MET A 77 -3.75 -14.04 -45.77
CA MET A 77 -2.44 -14.70 -45.78
C MET A 77 -2.15 -15.44 -44.48
N LYS A 78 -2.24 -14.76 -43.33
CA LYS A 78 -2.00 -15.36 -42.00
C LYS A 78 -2.97 -14.77 -40.96
N LYS A 79 -3.32 -15.59 -39.98
CA LYS A 79 -3.96 -15.16 -38.72
C LYS A 79 -2.88 -14.79 -37.71
N LEU A 80 -3.10 -13.72 -36.95
CA LEU A 80 -2.22 -13.22 -35.89
C LEU A 80 -2.88 -13.42 -34.53
N ASN A 81 -2.09 -13.77 -33.51
CA ASN A 81 -2.58 -13.83 -32.13
C ASN A 81 -2.50 -12.45 -31.47
N PHE A 82 -3.36 -12.19 -30.49
CA PHE A 82 -3.27 -10.96 -29.68
C PHE A 82 -1.88 -10.78 -29.07
N MET A 83 -1.35 -9.56 -29.19
CA MET A 83 -0.02 -9.12 -28.75
C MET A 83 1.16 -9.93 -29.32
N GLU A 84 0.96 -10.64 -30.44
CA GLU A 84 2.08 -11.26 -31.16
C GLU A 84 2.98 -10.18 -31.78
N PRO A 85 4.31 -10.21 -31.53
CA PRO A 85 5.24 -9.21 -32.03
C PRO A 85 5.67 -9.46 -33.49
N PHE A 86 5.92 -8.37 -34.22
CA PHE A 86 6.40 -8.39 -35.60
C PHE A 86 7.40 -7.27 -35.88
N TYR A 87 8.34 -7.52 -36.79
CA TYR A 87 9.15 -6.46 -37.37
C TYR A 87 8.45 -5.84 -38.58
N VAL A 88 8.60 -4.53 -38.76
CA VAL A 88 8.09 -3.82 -39.94
C VAL A 88 9.14 -3.79 -41.05
N SER A 89 8.77 -4.30 -42.23
CA SER A 89 9.65 -4.33 -43.40
C SER A 89 9.36 -3.22 -44.40
N LYS A 90 8.08 -2.91 -44.60
CA LYS A 90 7.60 -1.85 -45.50
C LYS A 90 6.35 -1.21 -44.92
N GLU A 91 6.11 0.01 -45.35
CA GLU A 91 4.92 0.80 -45.05
C GLU A 91 4.44 1.39 -46.38
N GLN A 92 3.14 1.28 -46.63
CA GLN A 92 2.50 1.77 -47.85
C GLN A 92 1.01 2.03 -47.58
N ASP A 93 0.51 3.21 -47.92
CA ASP A 93 -0.91 3.59 -47.89
C ASP A 93 -1.65 3.29 -46.56
N GLY A 94 -0.97 3.46 -45.42
CA GLY A 94 -1.53 3.16 -44.09
C GLY A 94 -1.46 1.67 -43.68
N TYR A 95 -0.82 0.82 -44.49
CA TYR A 95 -0.58 -0.59 -44.23
C TYR A 95 0.89 -0.87 -43.96
N LEU A 96 1.16 -1.86 -43.10
CA LEU A 96 2.49 -2.34 -42.75
C LEU A 96 2.69 -3.77 -43.25
N LYS A 97 3.85 -4.04 -43.86
CA LYS A 97 4.27 -5.39 -44.23
C LYS A 97 5.10 -6.01 -43.11
N LEU A 98 4.58 -7.10 -42.54
CA LEU A 98 5.12 -7.75 -41.35
C LEU A 98 6.12 -8.87 -41.66
N ILE A 99 7.13 -8.98 -40.80
CA ILE A 99 8.04 -10.12 -40.72
C ILE A 99 7.91 -10.73 -39.32
N LYS A 100 7.88 -12.06 -39.24
CA LYS A 100 7.85 -12.79 -37.96
C LYS A 100 8.96 -12.31 -37.04
N TYR A 101 8.61 -11.93 -35.82
CA TYR A 101 9.61 -11.62 -34.81
C TYR A 101 10.34 -12.90 -34.35
N LYS A 102 11.65 -12.77 -34.13
CA LYS A 102 12.48 -13.76 -33.43
C LYS A 102 13.60 -13.01 -32.72
N ALA A 103 13.81 -13.32 -31.45
CA ALA A 103 14.90 -12.73 -30.66
C ALA A 103 16.25 -12.89 -31.37
N GLY A 104 17.05 -11.82 -31.39
CA GLY A 104 18.38 -11.80 -32.03
C GLY A 104 18.40 -11.78 -33.57
N MET A 105 17.23 -11.79 -34.24
CA MET A 105 17.17 -11.78 -35.72
C MET A 105 17.82 -10.54 -36.34
N VAL A 106 17.76 -9.40 -35.65
CA VAL A 106 18.21 -8.10 -36.15
C VAL A 106 19.37 -7.57 -35.32
N ARG A 107 20.49 -7.19 -35.96
CA ARG A 107 21.56 -6.39 -35.34
C ARG A 107 21.43 -4.94 -35.81
N GLY A 108 20.92 -4.09 -34.91
CA GLY A 108 20.50 -2.73 -35.24
C GLY A 108 19.31 -2.75 -36.21
N ARG A 109 19.60 -2.78 -37.52
CA ARG A 109 18.59 -2.82 -38.60
C ARG A 109 18.72 -3.99 -39.55
N LYS A 110 19.90 -4.63 -39.59
CA LYS A 110 20.19 -5.68 -40.57
C LYS A 110 19.69 -7.01 -40.06
N ILE A 111 19.00 -7.75 -40.93
CA ILE A 111 18.60 -9.13 -40.67
C ILE A 111 19.84 -10.02 -40.79
N ASN A 112 20.19 -10.72 -39.71
CA ASN A 112 21.42 -11.51 -39.63
C ASN A 112 21.30 -12.82 -40.43
N ASP A 113 20.14 -13.48 -40.39
CA ASP A 113 19.86 -14.73 -41.12
C ASP A 113 18.61 -14.61 -41.99
N LYS A 114 18.80 -14.61 -43.32
CA LYS A 114 17.71 -14.48 -44.31
C LYS A 114 16.70 -15.61 -44.25
N LYS A 115 17.11 -16.83 -43.88
CA LYS A 115 16.21 -18.00 -43.82
C LYS A 115 15.17 -17.86 -42.72
N THR A 116 15.44 -16.99 -41.73
CA THR A 116 14.53 -16.74 -40.59
C THR A 116 13.51 -15.64 -40.84
N ALA A 117 13.67 -14.83 -41.90
CA ALA A 117 12.77 -13.72 -42.23
C ALA A 117 11.50 -14.21 -42.96
N ILE A 118 10.53 -14.67 -42.19
CA ILE A 118 9.25 -15.17 -42.71
C ILE A 118 8.27 -14.00 -42.91
N SER A 119 7.79 -13.81 -44.14
CA SER A 119 6.74 -12.84 -44.46
C SER A 119 5.42 -13.21 -43.81
N TYR A 120 4.81 -12.26 -43.12
CA TYR A 120 3.47 -12.42 -42.59
C TYR A 120 2.41 -11.67 -43.41
N GLY A 121 2.80 -10.84 -44.38
CA GLY A 121 1.86 -10.13 -45.26
C GLY A 121 1.61 -8.70 -44.80
N TRP A 122 0.55 -8.07 -45.31
CA TRP A 122 0.16 -6.69 -45.05
C TRP A 122 -1.00 -6.60 -44.06
N ILE A 123 -1.01 -5.58 -43.21
CA ILE A 123 -2.12 -5.29 -42.30
C ILE A 123 -2.22 -3.78 -42.05
N ALA A 124 -3.42 -3.29 -41.79
CA ALA A 124 -3.65 -1.87 -41.50
C ALA A 124 -2.98 -1.47 -40.17
N LYS A 125 -2.38 -0.27 -40.13
CA LYS A 125 -1.79 0.30 -38.91
C LYS A 125 -2.77 0.31 -37.73
N SER A 126 -4.05 0.59 -37.98
CA SER A 126 -5.05 0.68 -36.92
C SER A 126 -5.39 -0.63 -36.23
N LYS A 127 -4.99 -1.77 -36.79
CA LYS A 127 -5.10 -3.10 -36.18
C LYS A 127 -3.83 -3.53 -35.44
N LEU A 128 -2.87 -2.61 -35.27
CA LEU A 128 -1.61 -2.87 -34.60
C LEU A 128 -1.38 -1.87 -33.46
N LEU A 129 -0.67 -2.31 -32.43
CA LEU A 129 0.02 -1.42 -31.50
C LEU A 129 1.38 -1.07 -32.13
N LEU A 130 1.59 0.22 -32.43
CA LEU A 130 2.70 0.68 -33.26
C LEU A 130 3.99 1.00 -32.48
N TRP A 131 3.94 0.94 -31.16
CA TRP A 131 5.00 1.36 -30.25
C TRP A 131 5.11 0.42 -29.05
N GLN A 132 6.18 0.58 -28.28
CA GLN A 132 6.50 -0.27 -27.12
C GLN A 132 6.27 0.41 -25.77
N ARG A 133 6.03 1.72 -25.71
CA ARG A 133 5.79 2.45 -24.46
C ARG A 133 4.34 2.85 -24.31
N SER A 134 3.87 2.96 -23.07
CA SER A 134 2.56 3.57 -22.79
C SER A 134 2.56 5.04 -23.17
N TYR A 135 1.37 5.64 -23.15
CA TYR A 135 1.26 7.09 -23.26
C TYR A 135 2.12 7.78 -22.20
N SER A 136 2.72 8.89 -22.60
CA SER A 136 3.71 9.65 -21.86
C SER A 136 3.34 11.12 -21.87
N ASN A 137 3.55 11.78 -20.74
CA ASN A 137 3.37 13.21 -20.60
C ASN A 137 4.40 13.93 -21.47
N GLN A 138 3.95 14.78 -22.39
CA GLN A 138 4.85 15.41 -23.37
C GLN A 138 5.71 16.52 -22.79
N LYS A 139 5.35 17.07 -21.61
CA LYS A 139 6.13 18.09 -20.89
C LYS A 139 7.26 17.45 -20.09
N THR A 140 6.98 16.39 -19.34
CA THR A 140 7.95 15.73 -18.44
C THR A 140 8.68 14.56 -19.11
N GLY A 141 8.05 13.93 -20.10
CA GLY A 141 8.56 12.75 -20.78
C GLY A 141 8.41 11.47 -19.96
N TYR A 142 7.70 11.50 -18.84
CA TYR A 142 7.41 10.35 -17.98
C TYR A 142 6.17 9.59 -18.46
N PRO A 143 6.10 8.27 -18.22
CA PRO A 143 4.90 7.49 -18.56
C PRO A 143 3.71 7.96 -17.73
N GLU A 144 2.56 8.08 -18.38
CA GLU A 144 1.30 8.38 -17.72
C GLU A 144 0.75 7.11 -17.07
N LYS A 145 0.35 7.24 -15.81
CA LYS A 145 -0.35 6.21 -15.07
C LYS A 145 -1.85 6.38 -15.28
N ALA A 146 -2.58 5.29 -15.20
CA ALA A 146 -4.02 5.26 -15.19
C ALA A 146 -4.51 4.40 -14.03
N ILE A 147 -5.72 4.65 -13.57
CA ILE A 147 -6.39 3.77 -12.60
C ILE A 147 -7.75 3.37 -13.14
N SER A 148 -8.18 2.15 -12.85
CA SER A 148 -9.56 1.73 -13.10
C SER A 148 -10.49 2.41 -12.09
N ILE A 149 -11.20 3.42 -12.57
CA ILE A 149 -12.12 4.28 -11.82
C ILE A 149 -13.27 4.66 -12.73
N ILE A 150 -14.46 4.90 -12.16
CA ILE A 150 -15.61 5.34 -12.96
C ILE A 150 -15.39 6.77 -13.41
N ASN A 151 -15.40 7.01 -14.72
CA ASN A 151 -15.30 8.34 -15.31
C ASN A 151 -16.36 8.59 -16.40
N GLY A 152 -17.27 7.63 -16.60
CA GLY A 152 -18.42 7.73 -17.50
C GLY A 152 -19.73 7.42 -16.80
N LYS A 153 -20.81 7.27 -17.59
CA LYS A 153 -22.17 7.08 -17.09
C LYS A 153 -22.61 5.63 -17.08
N LYS A 154 -22.21 4.87 -18.12
CA LYS A 154 -22.65 3.49 -18.33
C LYS A 154 -22.20 2.52 -17.25
N PRO A 155 -21.03 2.68 -16.61
CA PRO A 155 -20.66 1.77 -15.54
C PRO A 155 -21.58 1.83 -14.32
N LEU A 156 -22.31 2.94 -14.11
CA LEU A 156 -23.31 3.06 -13.04
C LEU A 156 -24.68 2.49 -13.45
N THR A 157 -25.04 2.58 -14.73
CA THR A 157 -26.34 2.12 -15.24
C THR A 157 -26.34 0.65 -15.63
N GLU A 158 -25.21 0.13 -16.13
CA GLU A 158 -25.06 -1.25 -16.61
C GLU A 158 -23.78 -1.93 -16.07
N PRO A 159 -23.57 -1.96 -14.74
CA PRO A 159 -22.30 -2.40 -14.14
C PRO A 159 -21.85 -3.81 -14.55
N LYS A 160 -22.78 -4.72 -14.86
CA LYS A 160 -22.50 -6.11 -15.26
C LYS A 160 -21.62 -6.26 -16.51
N PHE A 161 -21.54 -5.25 -17.37
CA PHE A 161 -20.67 -5.27 -18.56
C PHE A 161 -19.26 -4.76 -18.27
N TYR A 162 -19.09 -4.05 -17.15
CA TYR A 162 -17.85 -3.41 -16.74
C TYR A 162 -17.16 -4.18 -15.62
N TYR A 163 -17.92 -4.70 -14.65
CA TYR A 163 -17.36 -5.26 -13.43
C TYR A 163 -17.76 -6.71 -13.22
N ASP A 164 -16.88 -7.46 -12.56
CA ASP A 164 -17.25 -8.73 -11.96
C ASP A 164 -18.07 -8.51 -10.68
N THR A 165 -18.54 -9.60 -10.07
CA THR A 165 -19.35 -9.56 -8.84
C THR A 165 -18.54 -9.24 -7.58
N THR A 166 -17.24 -8.98 -7.72
CA THR A 166 -16.35 -8.63 -6.62
C THR A 166 -15.95 -7.17 -6.76
N ASP A 167 -14.74 -6.88 -7.24
CA ASP A 167 -14.16 -5.55 -7.30
C ASP A 167 -13.15 -5.40 -8.44
N SER A 168 -13.41 -6.07 -9.55
CA SER A 168 -12.52 -6.05 -10.70
C SER A 168 -13.22 -5.59 -11.97
N LEU A 169 -12.54 -4.76 -12.75
CA LEU A 169 -12.91 -4.36 -14.10
C LEU A 169 -12.61 -5.50 -15.09
N LEU A 170 -13.59 -5.82 -15.92
CA LEU A 170 -13.49 -6.84 -16.97
C LEU A 170 -12.60 -6.35 -18.13
N VAL A 171 -11.70 -7.22 -18.58
CA VAL A 171 -10.74 -6.93 -19.65
C VAL A 171 -10.92 -7.93 -20.80
N TYR A 172 -10.78 -7.45 -22.03
CA TYR A 172 -11.10 -8.17 -23.26
C TYR A 172 -9.89 -8.30 -24.19
N ASN A 173 -9.93 -9.24 -25.12
CA ASN A 173 -8.85 -9.45 -26.11
C ASN A 173 -8.97 -8.58 -27.37
N SER A 174 -10.06 -7.82 -27.52
CA SER A 174 -10.33 -6.99 -28.70
C SER A 174 -11.10 -5.72 -28.30
N PRO A 175 -10.99 -4.62 -29.08
CA PRO A 175 -11.66 -3.35 -28.77
C PRO A 175 -13.19 -3.44 -28.87
N GLU A 176 -13.74 -4.49 -29.48
CA GLU A 176 -15.19 -4.74 -29.55
C GLU A 176 -15.76 -5.32 -28.24
N LEU A 177 -14.92 -5.62 -27.25
CA LEU A 177 -15.28 -6.09 -25.90
C LEU A 177 -16.19 -7.35 -25.89
N LYS A 178 -15.92 -8.29 -26.80
CA LYS A 178 -16.73 -9.52 -26.94
C LYS A 178 -16.21 -10.67 -26.08
N THR A 179 -14.92 -10.97 -26.18
CA THR A 179 -14.32 -12.13 -25.51
C THR A 179 -13.50 -11.67 -24.31
N ARG A 180 -13.95 -12.07 -23.12
CA ARG A 180 -13.26 -11.78 -21.86
C ARG A 180 -11.93 -12.50 -21.82
N ARG A 181 -10.89 -11.79 -21.38
CA ARG A 181 -9.51 -12.28 -21.29
C ARG A 181 -9.07 -12.39 -19.84
N THR A 182 -9.27 -11.34 -19.06
CA THR A 182 -8.84 -11.26 -17.66
C THR A 182 -9.63 -10.17 -16.92
N LYS A 183 -9.17 -9.78 -15.73
CA LYS A 183 -9.71 -8.70 -14.93
C LYS A 183 -8.58 -7.90 -14.26
N ILE A 184 -8.82 -6.63 -13.99
CA ILE A 184 -7.93 -5.78 -13.20
C ILE A 184 -8.67 -5.25 -11.98
N ARG A 185 -7.99 -5.14 -10.83
CA ARG A 185 -8.63 -4.65 -9.61
C ARG A 185 -8.89 -3.15 -9.73
N LEU A 186 -10.02 -2.72 -9.16
CA LEU A 186 -10.39 -1.32 -9.11
C LEU A 186 -9.37 -0.49 -8.32
N HIS A 187 -9.22 0.78 -8.69
CA HIS A 187 -8.36 1.77 -8.02
C HIS A 187 -6.86 1.43 -7.97
N GLU A 188 -6.42 0.49 -8.78
CA GLU A 188 -5.01 0.09 -8.88
C GLU A 188 -4.40 0.60 -10.20
N ILE A 189 -3.07 0.82 -10.19
CA ILE A 189 -2.33 1.39 -11.32
C ILE A 189 -2.32 0.44 -12.52
N ALA A 190 -2.51 1.02 -13.70
CA ALA A 190 -2.32 0.44 -15.03
C ALA A 190 -1.73 1.50 -15.98
N TYR A 191 -1.35 1.07 -17.19
CA TYR A 191 -0.77 1.93 -18.21
C TYR A 191 -1.56 1.84 -19.52
N ILE A 192 -1.90 2.98 -20.11
CA ILE A 192 -2.65 3.03 -21.39
C ILE A 192 -1.67 3.03 -22.55
N PHE A 193 -1.82 2.09 -23.46
CA PHE A 193 -0.98 1.95 -24.65
C PHE A 193 -1.63 2.48 -25.92
N LYS A 194 -2.95 2.33 -26.05
CA LYS A 194 -3.65 2.69 -27.29
C LYS A 194 -5.13 2.99 -27.01
N LYS A 195 -5.69 3.94 -27.76
CA LYS A 195 -7.13 4.23 -27.83
C LYS A 195 -7.73 3.65 -29.11
N SER A 196 -8.94 3.09 -29.04
CA SER A 196 -9.66 2.65 -30.23
C SER A 196 -10.02 3.82 -31.14
N GLU A 197 -10.23 3.56 -32.43
CA GLU A 197 -10.57 4.61 -33.42
C GLU A 197 -11.86 5.36 -33.05
N ASP A 198 -12.83 4.69 -32.42
CA ASP A 198 -14.08 5.29 -31.95
C ASP A 198 -13.97 5.96 -30.57
N GLY A 199 -12.79 5.91 -29.93
CA GLY A 199 -12.51 6.51 -28.63
C GLY A 199 -13.14 5.82 -27.42
N LYS A 200 -13.83 4.68 -27.61
CA LYS A 200 -14.63 4.03 -26.55
C LYS A 200 -13.87 3.02 -25.70
N THR A 201 -12.67 2.63 -26.14
CA THR A 201 -11.87 1.61 -25.44
C THR A 201 -10.38 1.95 -25.42
N TYR A 202 -9.70 1.44 -24.40
CA TYR A 202 -8.27 1.55 -24.22
C TYR A 202 -7.63 0.17 -24.12
N LEU A 203 -6.47 0.00 -24.76
CA LEU A 203 -5.57 -1.13 -24.54
C LEU A 203 -4.67 -0.81 -23.35
N VAL A 204 -4.70 -1.63 -22.31
CA VAL A 204 -4.01 -1.36 -21.04
C VAL A 204 -3.10 -2.49 -20.61
N GLY A 205 -2.02 -2.14 -19.89
CA GLY A 205 -1.01 -3.07 -19.40
C GLY A 205 -0.53 -2.78 -17.98
N SER A 206 0.29 -3.69 -17.47
CA SER A 206 0.86 -3.70 -16.12
C SER A 206 2.19 -2.96 -16.00
N ASP A 207 2.90 -2.77 -17.12
CA ASP A 207 4.22 -2.14 -17.20
C ASP A 207 4.13 -0.97 -18.20
N ASP A 208 4.96 0.08 -18.04
CA ASP A 208 4.99 1.24 -18.96
C ASP A 208 5.76 0.96 -20.27
N GLN A 209 6.57 -0.10 -20.30
CA GLN A 209 7.36 -0.48 -21.45
C GLN A 209 7.27 -1.98 -21.74
N LEU A 210 7.01 -2.31 -23.00
CA LEU A 210 6.88 -3.67 -23.50
C LEU A 210 8.21 -4.20 -24.00
N VAL A 211 8.54 -5.41 -23.55
CA VAL A 211 9.59 -6.25 -24.15
C VAL A 211 8.90 -7.24 -25.09
N ALA A 212 9.40 -7.37 -26.32
CA ALA A 212 8.71 -8.11 -27.38
C ALA A 212 8.35 -9.55 -27.00
N ASP A 213 9.28 -10.27 -26.34
CA ASP A 213 9.08 -11.67 -25.91
C ASP A 213 8.08 -11.84 -24.77
N THR A 214 7.82 -10.78 -23.98
CA THR A 214 6.94 -10.84 -22.81
C THR A 214 5.72 -9.93 -22.91
N ALA A 215 5.51 -9.27 -24.05
CA ALA A 215 4.45 -8.28 -24.25
C ALA A 215 3.05 -8.83 -23.94
N LEU A 216 2.79 -10.10 -24.28
CA LEU A 216 1.53 -10.78 -23.96
C LEU A 216 1.25 -10.87 -22.46
N LYS A 217 2.30 -10.98 -21.63
CA LYS A 217 2.19 -11.03 -20.16
C LYS A 217 2.05 -9.63 -19.55
N SER A 218 2.69 -8.63 -20.14
CA SER A 218 2.67 -7.25 -19.67
C SER A 218 1.38 -6.50 -20.04
N VAL A 219 0.65 -6.93 -21.07
CA VAL A 219 -0.62 -6.32 -21.50
C VAL A 219 -1.82 -7.08 -20.94
N TYR A 220 -2.72 -6.38 -20.24
CA TYR A 220 -3.96 -6.95 -19.74
C TYR A 220 -4.97 -7.16 -20.87
N GLY A 221 -5.17 -6.16 -21.73
CA GLY A 221 -6.15 -6.20 -22.83
C GLY A 221 -6.93 -4.90 -23.00
N TRP A 222 -8.04 -4.97 -23.71
CA TRP A 222 -8.95 -3.84 -23.96
C TRP A 222 -9.97 -3.67 -22.84
N VAL A 223 -10.19 -2.43 -22.43
CA VAL A 223 -11.19 -2.01 -21.45
C VAL A 223 -11.99 -0.83 -21.99
N SER A 224 -13.20 -0.61 -21.47
CA SER A 224 -13.96 0.59 -21.82
C SER A 224 -13.31 1.85 -21.24
N SER A 225 -13.30 2.94 -22.02
CA SER A 225 -12.80 4.24 -21.60
C SER A 225 -13.66 4.94 -20.54
N GLU A 226 -14.83 4.40 -20.22
CA GLU A 226 -15.72 4.89 -19.14
C GLU A 226 -15.40 4.30 -17.74
N ALA A 227 -14.45 3.35 -17.65
CA ALA A 227 -14.07 2.69 -16.40
C ALA A 227 -12.56 2.71 -16.10
N ILE A 228 -11.80 3.53 -16.84
CA ILE A 228 -10.37 3.76 -16.61
C ILE A 228 -10.02 5.19 -17.00
N HIS A 229 -9.21 5.86 -16.19
CA HIS A 229 -8.84 7.25 -16.42
C HIS A 229 -7.35 7.48 -16.15
N ASN A 230 -6.75 8.44 -16.85
CA ASN A 230 -5.41 8.97 -16.55
C ASN A 230 -5.35 9.46 -15.08
N TRP A 231 -4.24 9.18 -14.41
CA TRP A 231 -4.03 9.46 -12.99
C TRP A 231 -2.68 10.17 -12.73
N GLY A 232 -2.26 11.02 -13.67
CA GLY A 232 -0.98 11.73 -13.63
C GLY A 232 0.18 10.84 -14.05
N ASP A 233 1.41 11.38 -14.00
CA ASP A 233 2.61 10.64 -14.37
C ASP A 233 3.25 9.90 -13.19
N ARG A 234 3.56 10.62 -12.10
CA ARG A 234 4.19 10.11 -10.89
C ARG A 234 4.12 11.04 -9.68
N LEU A 235 3.93 12.35 -9.84
CA LEU A 235 3.94 13.30 -8.71
C LEU A 235 2.62 13.26 -7.93
N TYR A 236 2.71 13.23 -6.61
CA TYR A 236 1.58 13.24 -5.67
C TYR A 236 1.78 14.27 -4.57
N ILE A 237 0.67 14.77 -4.04
CA ILE A 237 0.60 15.44 -2.74
C ILE A 237 0.01 14.43 -1.75
N ILE A 238 0.77 14.10 -0.71
CA ILE A 238 0.41 13.07 0.29
C ILE A 238 0.53 13.61 1.71
N SER A 239 0.10 12.80 2.69
CA SER A 239 0.29 13.11 4.11
C SER A 239 1.77 13.27 4.48
N ALA A 240 2.10 14.20 5.37
CA ALA A 240 3.43 14.37 5.95
C ALA A 240 3.93 13.10 6.69
N LYS A 241 3.00 12.23 7.15
CA LYS A 241 3.31 10.91 7.70
C LYS A 241 2.45 9.85 7.01
N PRO A 242 2.87 9.36 5.82
CA PRO A 242 2.13 8.35 5.07
C PRO A 242 1.88 7.10 5.92
N GLY A 243 0.72 6.48 5.78
CA GLY A 243 0.33 5.31 6.57
C GLY A 243 -0.22 5.58 7.97
N SER A 244 -0.20 6.81 8.47
CA SER A 244 -0.76 7.15 9.79
C SER A 244 -2.24 7.55 9.72
N TYR A 245 -3.15 6.72 10.24
CA TYR A 245 -4.57 7.05 10.40
C TYR A 245 -4.81 8.37 11.16
N ASN A 246 -3.98 8.68 12.15
CA ASN A 246 -4.11 9.89 12.97
C ASN A 246 -3.89 11.19 12.16
N GLN A 247 -3.29 11.11 10.98
CA GLN A 247 -3.01 12.27 10.12
C GLN A 247 -3.99 12.39 8.96
N GLU A 248 -4.93 11.45 8.79
CA GLU A 248 -5.91 11.51 7.68
C GLU A 248 -6.77 12.78 7.76
N ASP A 249 -7.26 13.12 8.95
CA ASP A 249 -8.18 14.24 9.13
C ASP A 249 -7.45 15.58 8.91
N SER A 250 -6.19 15.71 9.36
CA SER A 250 -5.34 16.89 9.12
C SER A 250 -4.92 17.01 7.65
N THR A 251 -4.57 15.89 7.00
CA THR A 251 -4.24 15.82 5.57
C THR A 251 -5.44 16.25 4.73
N ALA A 252 -6.62 15.69 5.00
CA ALA A 252 -7.84 16.03 4.28
C ALA A 252 -8.21 17.49 4.46
N LYS A 253 -8.14 18.03 5.68
CA LYS A 253 -8.36 19.45 5.94
C LYS A 253 -7.41 20.33 5.13
N ALA A 254 -6.12 20.03 5.14
CA ALA A 254 -5.11 20.82 4.42
C ALA A 254 -5.32 20.82 2.90
N LEU A 255 -5.67 19.67 2.31
CA LEU A 255 -6.03 19.57 0.89
C LEU A 255 -7.30 20.37 0.58
N ASN A 256 -8.36 20.19 1.38
CA ASN A 256 -9.64 20.86 1.18
C ASN A 256 -9.54 22.38 1.30
N THR A 257 -8.70 22.90 2.20
CA THR A 257 -8.43 24.35 2.28
C THR A 257 -7.65 24.89 1.10
N GLY A 258 -6.93 24.03 0.37
CA GLY A 258 -6.14 24.41 -0.80
C GLY A 258 -6.93 24.40 -2.11
N PHE A 259 -8.08 23.72 -2.17
CA PHE A 259 -8.89 23.63 -3.39
C PHE A 259 -9.57 24.95 -3.72
N ALA A 260 -9.59 25.28 -5.01
CA ALA A 260 -10.14 26.53 -5.50
C ALA A 260 -11.67 26.62 -5.30
N THR A 261 -12.46 25.58 -5.57
CA THR A 261 -13.94 25.63 -5.44
C THR A 261 -14.65 24.27 -5.33
N GLY A 262 -15.21 23.94 -4.17
CA GLY A 262 -16.32 22.97 -4.06
C GLY A 262 -15.96 21.48 -4.13
N GLU A 263 -14.73 21.11 -4.45
CA GLU A 263 -14.25 19.73 -4.33
C GLU A 263 -13.89 19.38 -2.88
N THR A 264 -13.97 18.11 -2.53
CA THR A 264 -13.60 17.63 -1.20
C THR A 264 -12.85 16.32 -1.32
N PHE A 265 -11.63 16.30 -0.84
CA PHE A 265 -10.86 15.12 -0.55
C PHE A 265 -11.30 14.55 0.80
N LEU A 266 -11.70 13.27 0.78
CA LEU A 266 -11.96 12.48 1.97
C LEU A 266 -11.08 11.24 1.91
N ALA A 267 -10.22 11.07 2.91
CA ALA A 267 -9.47 9.84 3.06
C ALA A 267 -10.46 8.70 3.31
N ASP A 268 -10.49 7.70 2.42
CA ASP A 268 -11.34 6.54 2.62
C ASP A 268 -10.72 5.66 3.70
N PRO A 269 -11.37 5.53 4.89
CA PRO A 269 -10.83 4.73 5.97
C PRO A 269 -10.66 3.26 5.53
N LEU A 270 -11.45 2.80 4.54
CA LEU A 270 -11.44 1.44 4.00
C LEU A 270 -10.14 1.06 3.30
N LEU A 271 -9.39 2.04 2.82
CA LEU A 271 -8.15 1.77 2.10
C LEU A 271 -7.03 1.35 3.06
N PRO A 272 -6.17 0.38 2.65
CA PRO A 272 -4.95 0.03 3.38
C PRO A 272 -4.08 1.26 3.64
N GLN A 273 -3.37 1.31 4.76
CA GLN A 273 -2.53 2.45 5.18
C GLN A 273 -1.46 2.79 4.12
N GLU A 274 -0.90 1.75 3.52
CA GLU A 274 0.13 1.78 2.49
C GLU A 274 -0.37 2.25 1.11
N ASN A 275 -1.69 2.37 0.92
CA ASN A 275 -2.26 2.75 -0.38
C ASN A 275 -2.15 4.27 -0.63
N VAL A 276 -1.02 4.69 -1.17
CA VAL A 276 -0.79 6.10 -1.54
C VAL A 276 -1.60 6.56 -2.76
N ILE A 277 -2.09 5.64 -3.60
CA ILE A 277 -2.78 5.97 -4.87
C ILE A 277 -4.04 6.82 -4.63
N LEU A 278 -4.82 6.44 -3.61
CA LEU A 278 -6.08 7.09 -3.24
C LEU A 278 -6.05 7.80 -1.88
N ARG A 279 -5.00 7.64 -1.09
CA ARG A 279 -4.79 8.39 0.17
C ARG A 279 -4.02 9.70 -0.02
N GLY A 280 -3.52 9.95 -1.23
CA GLY A 280 -3.05 11.24 -1.69
C GLY A 280 -3.76 11.67 -2.96
N VAL A 281 -3.34 12.79 -3.52
CA VAL A 281 -3.86 13.30 -4.79
C VAL A 281 -2.72 13.35 -5.83
N PRO A 282 -2.84 12.69 -7.00
CA PRO A 282 -1.85 12.81 -8.06
C PRO A 282 -1.92 14.21 -8.68
N VAL A 283 -0.79 14.73 -9.12
CA VAL A 283 -0.72 15.91 -9.97
C VAL A 283 -0.90 15.47 -11.43
N LEU A 284 -1.95 15.99 -12.06
CA LEU A 284 -2.30 15.71 -13.46
C LEU A 284 -1.58 16.68 -14.41
N SER A 285 -1.58 17.97 -14.05
CA SER A 285 -0.90 19.03 -14.79
C SER A 285 -0.42 20.14 -13.85
N GLU A 286 0.55 20.94 -14.34
CA GLU A 286 1.11 22.10 -13.65
C GLU A 286 1.03 23.31 -14.58
N ASP A 287 0.21 24.28 -14.18
CA ASP A 287 -0.12 25.51 -14.93
C ASP A 287 0.26 26.74 -14.08
N GLY A 288 1.48 27.23 -14.28
CA GLY A 288 2.01 28.37 -13.52
C GLY A 288 2.04 28.08 -12.01
N ASN A 289 1.22 28.80 -11.25
CA ASN A 289 1.17 28.68 -9.79
C ASN A 289 0.13 27.67 -9.29
N ASN A 290 -0.55 26.92 -10.18
CA ASN A 290 -1.57 25.96 -9.80
C ASN A 290 -1.26 24.56 -10.34
N TYR A 291 -1.62 23.55 -9.55
CA TYR A 291 -1.69 22.17 -10.00
C TYR A 291 -3.14 21.79 -10.27
N SER A 292 -3.37 21.04 -11.34
CA SER A 292 -4.58 20.22 -11.47
C SER A 292 -4.30 18.86 -10.85
N VAL A 293 -5.17 18.40 -9.95
CA VAL A 293 -5.00 17.13 -9.22
C VAL A 293 -6.20 16.21 -9.38
N GLY A 294 -5.94 14.90 -9.35
CA GLY A 294 -6.99 13.87 -9.42
C GLY A 294 -7.62 13.59 -8.05
N ILE A 295 -8.94 13.38 -8.03
CA ILE A 295 -9.72 13.04 -6.83
C ILE A 295 -10.60 11.84 -7.12
N ALA A 296 -10.66 10.90 -6.17
CA ALA A 296 -11.55 9.74 -6.22
C ALA A 296 -12.72 9.94 -5.24
N ASN A 297 -13.86 10.34 -5.78
CA ASN A 297 -15.05 10.67 -4.99
C ASN A 297 -15.90 9.43 -4.70
N ASP A 298 -16.51 9.36 -3.52
CA ASP A 298 -17.47 8.32 -3.20
C ASP A 298 -18.72 8.43 -4.09
N ILE A 299 -19.16 7.29 -4.65
CA ILE A 299 -20.41 7.22 -5.40
C ILE A 299 -21.61 7.23 -4.45
N TYR A 300 -21.48 6.60 -3.28
CA TYR A 300 -22.56 6.50 -2.30
C TYR A 300 -22.23 7.28 -1.04
N ASN A 301 -23.21 8.04 -0.54
CA ASN A 301 -23.17 8.61 0.79
C ASN A 301 -23.39 7.51 1.84
N LYS A 302 -22.32 7.19 2.57
CA LYS A 302 -22.29 6.14 3.59
C LYS A 302 -22.71 6.62 4.98
N LYS A 303 -22.85 7.94 5.21
CA LYS A 303 -23.00 8.54 6.54
C LYS A 303 -24.19 7.98 7.32
N ASN A 304 -25.30 7.73 6.63
CA ASN A 304 -26.55 7.25 7.22
C ASN A 304 -26.69 5.72 7.19
N ASN A 305 -25.68 4.99 6.71
CA ASN A 305 -25.71 3.54 6.69
C ASN A 305 -25.68 2.99 8.12
N LYS A 306 -26.52 1.99 8.36
CA LYS A 306 -26.64 1.29 9.63
C LYS A 306 -26.68 -0.21 9.38
N LEU A 307 -26.10 -0.96 10.30
CA LEU A 307 -26.17 -2.41 10.34
C LEU A 307 -26.94 -2.87 11.58
N LEU A 308 -27.67 -3.98 11.45
CA LEU A 308 -28.16 -4.72 12.60
C LEU A 308 -27.05 -5.65 13.08
N THR A 309 -26.76 -5.58 14.36
CA THR A 309 -25.79 -6.44 15.04
C THR A 309 -26.46 -7.74 15.48
N ILE A 310 -25.67 -8.71 15.91
CA ILE A 310 -26.18 -10.04 16.30
C ILE A 310 -27.12 -10.02 17.51
N ASN A 311 -27.11 -8.95 18.33
CA ASN A 311 -28.08 -8.76 19.40
C ASN A 311 -29.19 -7.76 19.07
N GLY A 312 -29.34 -7.38 17.79
CA GLY A 312 -30.38 -6.47 17.33
C GLY A 312 -30.09 -4.98 17.55
N ALA A 313 -28.96 -4.61 18.16
CA ALA A 313 -28.56 -3.21 18.24
C ALA A 313 -28.20 -2.65 16.86
N SER A 314 -28.42 -1.35 16.65
CA SER A 314 -28.04 -0.67 15.42
C SER A 314 -26.62 -0.11 15.54
N LEU A 315 -25.75 -0.50 14.61
CA LEU A 315 -24.38 0.02 14.49
C LEU A 315 -24.31 1.02 13.33
N SER A 316 -23.94 2.27 13.61
CA SER A 316 -23.82 3.30 12.57
C SER A 316 -22.48 3.23 11.83
N TYR A 317 -22.45 3.78 10.61
CA TYR A 317 -21.20 3.93 9.85
C TYR A 317 -20.15 4.78 10.60
N GLN A 318 -20.59 5.79 11.37
CA GLN A 318 -19.67 6.64 12.14
C GLN A 318 -19.00 5.87 13.29
N ASP A 319 -19.77 5.07 14.02
CA ASP A 319 -19.24 4.20 15.09
C ASP A 319 -18.25 3.19 14.49
N TYR A 320 -18.58 2.63 13.34
CA TYR A 320 -17.70 1.74 12.59
C TYR A 320 -16.35 2.40 12.23
N VAL A 321 -16.37 3.61 11.67
CA VAL A 321 -15.14 4.34 11.33
C VAL A 321 -14.30 4.61 12.60
N GLN A 322 -14.94 4.99 13.70
CA GLN A 322 -14.25 5.20 14.99
C GLN A 322 -13.64 3.90 15.54
N LEU A 323 -14.38 2.79 15.49
CA LEU A 323 -13.89 1.46 15.88
C LEU A 323 -12.67 1.07 15.06
N ARG A 324 -12.75 1.21 13.73
CA ARG A 324 -11.62 0.89 12.83
C ARG A 324 -10.38 1.73 13.13
N LYS A 325 -10.54 3.04 13.38
CA LYS A 325 -9.43 3.94 13.77
C LYS A 325 -8.83 3.62 15.14
N SER A 326 -9.61 3.04 16.06
CA SER A 326 -9.22 2.90 17.48
C SER A 326 -8.78 1.49 17.86
N LYS A 327 -9.28 0.43 17.21
CA LYS A 327 -9.01 -0.97 17.62
C LYS A 327 -7.54 -1.39 17.54
N ASN A 328 -6.77 -0.75 16.67
CA ASN A 328 -5.32 -0.95 16.55
C ASN A 328 -4.51 -0.14 17.59
N LYS A 329 -5.15 0.68 18.43
CA LYS A 329 -4.51 1.31 19.58
C LYS A 329 -4.62 0.34 20.74
N ILE A 330 -3.49 -0.16 21.22
CA ILE A 330 -3.40 -1.24 22.21
C ILE A 330 -2.78 -0.67 23.47
N ASN A 331 -3.53 -0.69 24.57
CA ASN A 331 -3.04 -0.25 25.88
C ASN A 331 -2.82 -1.48 26.76
N ILE A 332 -1.60 -1.67 27.24
CA ILE A 332 -1.20 -2.82 28.04
C ILE A 332 -0.78 -2.34 29.41
N VAL A 333 -1.50 -2.77 30.45
CA VAL A 333 -1.15 -2.44 31.83
C VAL A 333 -0.68 -3.71 32.53
N PHE A 334 0.57 -3.67 32.99
CA PHE A 334 1.12 -4.71 33.85
C PHE A 334 0.73 -4.43 35.30
N VAL A 335 0.00 -5.34 35.93
CA VAL A 335 -0.41 -5.23 37.34
C VAL A 335 0.37 -6.28 38.11
N ILE A 336 1.37 -5.86 38.89
CA ILE A 336 2.41 -6.74 39.42
C ILE A 336 2.43 -6.74 40.94
N ASP A 337 2.44 -7.94 41.52
CA ASP A 337 2.67 -8.17 42.94
C ASP A 337 4.11 -7.78 43.31
N GLY A 338 4.24 -6.71 44.09
CA GLY A 338 5.50 -6.30 44.71
C GLY A 338 5.57 -6.64 46.19
N GLY A 339 4.62 -7.43 46.70
CA GLY A 339 4.48 -7.74 48.10
C GLY A 339 5.55 -8.68 48.64
N SER A 340 5.46 -8.94 49.94
CA SER A 340 6.43 -9.73 50.69
C SER A 340 6.75 -11.12 50.08
N PRO A 341 5.79 -11.92 49.58
CA PRO A 341 6.10 -13.21 48.96
C PRO A 341 6.94 -13.12 47.67
N MET A 342 6.98 -11.94 47.03
CA MET A 342 7.69 -11.71 45.78
C MET A 342 9.15 -11.26 45.96
N THR A 343 9.64 -11.13 47.20
CA THR A 343 10.99 -10.63 47.54
C THR A 343 12.10 -11.31 46.73
N LYS A 344 12.05 -12.64 46.57
CA LYS A 344 13.07 -13.42 45.85
C LYS A 344 12.87 -13.49 44.33
N TYR A 345 11.70 -13.09 43.84
CA TYR A 345 11.27 -13.36 42.46
C TYR A 345 11.12 -12.11 41.61
N PHE A 346 10.86 -10.94 42.21
CA PHE A 346 10.57 -9.71 41.48
C PHE A 346 11.69 -9.31 40.51
N SER A 347 12.97 -9.40 40.91
CA SER A 347 14.11 -9.08 40.03
C SER A 347 14.24 -10.04 38.86
N GLY A 348 13.94 -11.33 39.06
CA GLY A 348 13.88 -12.30 37.96
C GLY A 348 12.73 -11.97 37.00
N LEU A 349 11.57 -11.61 37.56
CA LEU A 349 10.39 -11.23 36.79
C LEU A 349 10.62 -9.97 35.94
N THR A 350 11.37 -8.98 36.41
CA THR A 350 11.68 -7.79 35.58
C THR A 350 12.43 -8.17 34.30
N ASN A 351 13.31 -9.17 34.35
CA ASN A 351 14.00 -9.67 33.15
C ASN A 351 13.03 -10.39 32.21
N THR A 352 12.08 -11.15 32.77
CA THR A 352 11.02 -11.81 31.98
C THR A 352 10.14 -10.78 31.28
N ILE A 353 9.70 -9.75 32.01
CA ILE A 353 8.89 -8.67 31.45
C ILE A 353 9.68 -7.96 30.36
N GLN A 354 10.96 -7.63 30.57
CA GLN A 354 11.80 -7.04 29.52
C GLN A 354 11.77 -7.85 28.20
N SER A 355 11.80 -9.18 28.28
CA SER A 355 11.72 -10.06 27.10
C SER A 355 10.36 -10.01 26.37
N PHE A 356 9.29 -9.59 27.06
CA PHE A 356 7.95 -9.50 26.49
C PHE A 356 7.83 -8.43 25.41
N GLU A 357 8.67 -7.40 25.40
CA GLU A 357 8.65 -6.36 24.35
C GLU A 357 8.69 -6.98 22.95
N THR A 358 9.52 -8.01 22.75
CA THR A 358 9.61 -8.72 21.46
C THR A 358 8.32 -9.42 21.09
N ILE A 359 7.61 -9.99 22.08
CA ILE A 359 6.33 -10.67 21.87
C ILE A 359 5.22 -9.66 21.58
N LEU A 360 5.21 -8.53 22.29
CA LEU A 360 4.22 -7.46 22.09
C LEU A 360 4.33 -6.85 20.67
N ASN A 361 5.53 -6.83 20.09
CA ASN A 361 5.74 -6.43 18.70
C ASN A 361 5.07 -7.37 17.68
N ASP A 362 4.62 -8.59 18.06
CA ASP A 362 3.85 -9.49 17.19
C ASP A 362 2.47 -8.93 16.80
N PHE A 363 1.96 -7.89 17.47
CA PHE A 363 0.78 -7.15 16.99
C PHE A 363 0.99 -6.55 15.59
N GLY A 364 2.25 -6.32 15.21
CA GLY A 364 2.65 -5.89 13.87
C GLY A 364 2.58 -4.37 13.67
N LYS A 365 3.06 -3.92 12.50
CA LYS A 365 3.29 -2.51 12.17
C LYS A 365 2.03 -1.62 12.21
N LYS A 366 0.84 -2.20 12.11
CA LYS A 366 -0.44 -1.46 12.12
C LYS A 366 -0.87 -1.04 13.52
N ALA A 367 -0.34 -1.68 14.55
CA ALA A 367 -0.70 -1.43 15.94
C ALA A 367 0.10 -0.27 16.55
N SER A 368 -0.56 0.57 17.33
CA SER A 368 0.07 1.56 18.20
C SER A 368 -0.04 1.05 19.63
N ILE A 369 1.09 0.69 20.22
CA ILE A 369 1.13 0.04 21.54
C ILE A 369 1.56 1.07 22.59
N SER A 370 0.88 1.07 23.74
CA SER A 370 1.25 1.86 24.91
C SER A 370 1.23 0.99 26.17
N TYR A 371 2.11 1.32 27.11
CA TYR A 371 2.45 0.50 28.27
C TYR A 371 2.25 1.28 29.56
N GLY A 372 1.53 0.70 30.51
CA GLY A 372 1.39 1.18 31.87
C GLY A 372 1.83 0.12 32.87
N GLY A 373 2.09 0.53 34.11
CA GLY A 373 2.51 -0.37 35.18
C GLY A 373 1.82 -0.03 36.49
N VAL A 374 1.44 -1.05 37.24
CA VAL A 374 0.95 -0.95 38.61
C VAL A 374 1.72 -1.96 39.45
N VAL A 375 2.29 -1.52 40.56
CA VAL A 375 2.92 -2.42 41.54
C VAL A 375 2.21 -2.25 42.87
N TYR A 376 1.77 -3.35 43.47
CA TYR A 376 1.02 -3.33 44.72
C TYR A 376 1.74 -4.09 45.83
N ARG A 377 1.62 -3.59 47.06
CA ARG A 377 2.18 -4.18 48.27
C ARG A 377 1.20 -4.08 49.43
N ALA A 378 0.98 -5.18 50.13
CA ALA A 378 0.23 -5.20 51.37
C ALA A 378 0.87 -4.32 52.46
N GLY A 379 0.07 -3.93 53.44
CA GLY A 379 0.50 -3.14 54.60
C GLY A 379 1.47 -3.88 55.53
N THR A 380 1.44 -5.22 55.52
CA THR A 380 2.29 -6.08 56.35
C THR A 380 3.44 -6.67 55.54
N GLY A 381 4.60 -6.86 56.19
CA GLY A 381 5.77 -7.49 55.59
C GLY A 381 6.59 -6.64 54.61
N CYS A 382 6.24 -5.36 54.40
CA CYS A 382 7.00 -4.45 53.52
C CYS A 382 7.16 -3.06 54.15
N SER A 383 8.34 -2.46 54.00
CA SER A 383 8.66 -1.10 54.48
C SER A 383 7.98 0.02 53.68
N VAL A 384 7.60 -0.25 52.43
CA VAL A 384 6.96 0.71 51.50
C VAL A 384 5.63 0.13 50.99
N PRO A 385 4.59 0.05 51.84
CA PRO A 385 3.30 -0.48 51.44
C PRO A 385 2.55 0.47 50.50
N GLY A 386 1.59 -0.05 49.74
CA GLY A 386 0.70 0.76 48.88
C GLY A 386 0.67 0.31 47.43
N ILE A 387 -0.02 1.12 46.61
CA ILE A 387 -0.20 0.88 45.17
C ILE A 387 0.48 2.01 44.40
N PHE A 388 1.47 1.64 43.60
CA PHE A 388 2.29 2.55 42.81
C PHE A 388 1.95 2.38 41.35
N SER A 389 1.92 3.47 40.59
CA SER A 389 1.55 3.42 39.18
C SER A 389 2.48 4.22 38.29
N SER A 390 2.67 3.72 37.07
CA SER A 390 3.23 4.42 35.93
C SER A 390 2.14 4.55 34.86
N PRO A 391 1.83 5.77 34.37
CA PRO A 391 0.79 5.98 33.38
C PRO A 391 1.11 5.31 32.05
N VAL A 392 0.08 5.10 31.23
CA VAL A 392 0.20 4.47 29.91
C VAL A 392 0.93 5.40 28.93
N ARG A 393 2.06 4.95 28.39
CA ARG A 393 2.92 5.69 27.44
C ARG A 393 3.47 4.77 26.34
N ASP A 394 3.87 5.33 25.20
CA ASP A 394 4.42 4.61 24.04
C ASP A 394 5.92 4.27 24.15
N ASP A 395 6.51 4.37 25.35
CA ASP A 395 7.93 4.06 25.60
C ASP A 395 8.07 2.95 26.64
N TYR A 396 8.43 1.75 26.17
CA TYR A 396 8.62 0.57 27.01
C TYR A 396 9.73 0.76 28.06
N ARG A 397 10.74 1.58 27.78
CA ARG A 397 11.86 1.83 28.71
C ARG A 397 11.39 2.55 29.97
N GLN A 398 10.35 3.38 29.87
CA GLN A 398 9.78 4.09 31.02
C GLN A 398 9.07 3.10 31.97
N LEU A 399 8.36 2.13 31.42
CA LEU A 399 7.83 1.01 32.21
C LEU A 399 8.97 0.26 32.90
N MET A 400 10.03 -0.10 32.18
CA MET A 400 11.16 -0.83 32.76
C MET A 400 11.89 -0.06 33.86
N SER A 401 12.04 1.26 33.72
CA SER A 401 12.60 2.14 34.76
C SER A 401 11.73 2.16 36.02
N PHE A 402 10.41 2.25 35.84
CA PHE A 402 9.45 2.14 36.94
C PHE A 402 9.58 0.78 37.66
N LEU A 403 9.56 -0.32 36.91
CA LEU A 403 9.66 -1.67 37.48
C LEU A 403 11.00 -1.92 38.18
N SER A 404 12.10 -1.40 37.65
CA SER A 404 13.43 -1.51 38.28
C SER A 404 13.49 -0.80 39.62
N THR A 405 12.82 0.34 39.74
CA THR A 405 12.69 1.08 41.02
C THR A 405 11.85 0.26 42.01
N GLN A 406 10.74 -0.31 41.54
CA GLN A 406 9.86 -1.12 42.39
C GLN A 406 10.53 -2.43 42.84
N ALA A 407 11.40 -3.04 42.02
CA ALA A 407 12.16 -4.22 42.39
C ALA A 407 13.05 -3.98 43.62
N ARG A 408 13.71 -2.81 43.69
CA ARG A 408 14.54 -2.42 44.84
C ARG A 408 13.72 -2.29 46.12
N ASN A 409 12.52 -1.72 46.03
CA ASN A 409 11.62 -1.58 47.18
C ASN A 409 11.06 -2.93 47.64
N THR A 410 10.82 -3.86 46.71
CA THR A 410 10.35 -5.22 47.05
C THR A 410 11.46 -6.08 47.66
N ALA A 411 12.73 -5.85 47.29
CA ALA A 411 13.87 -6.56 47.89
C ALA A 411 14.03 -6.28 49.41
N SER A 412 13.46 -5.19 49.93
CA SER A 412 13.47 -4.86 51.36
C SER A 412 12.27 -5.40 52.16
N CYS A 413 11.39 -6.19 51.55
CA CYS A 413 10.28 -6.85 52.26
C CYS A 413 10.76 -8.09 53.04
N SER A 414 9.95 -8.56 54.00
CA SER A 414 10.32 -9.62 54.96
C SER A 414 10.33 -11.03 54.35
N GLY A 415 9.67 -11.24 53.21
CA GLY A 415 9.50 -12.57 52.61
C GLY A 415 8.33 -13.38 53.19
N GLU A 416 7.63 -12.84 54.20
CA GLU A 416 6.45 -13.46 54.81
C GLU A 416 5.29 -13.62 53.83
N ILE A 417 4.54 -14.70 54.00
CA ILE A 417 3.34 -14.99 53.21
C ILE A 417 2.20 -14.12 53.73
N THR A 418 1.71 -13.22 52.87
CA THR A 418 0.57 -12.36 53.18
C THR A 418 -0.36 -12.26 51.98
N GLU A 419 -1.65 -12.05 52.23
CA GLU A 419 -2.61 -11.65 51.19
C GLU A 419 -2.25 -10.24 50.66
N GLN A 420 -2.61 -9.95 49.41
CA GLN A 420 -2.23 -8.71 48.72
C GLN A 420 -3.45 -7.92 48.23
N PRO A 421 -3.38 -6.59 48.06
CA PRO A 421 -4.50 -5.78 47.57
C PRO A 421 -4.67 -5.87 46.03
N VAL A 422 -4.83 -7.09 45.51
CA VAL A 422 -4.90 -7.37 44.06
C VAL A 422 -6.05 -6.61 43.38
N PHE A 423 -7.23 -6.56 44.00
CA PHE A 423 -8.41 -5.96 43.37
C PHE A 423 -8.30 -4.43 43.26
N ASP A 424 -7.73 -3.78 44.28
CA ASP A 424 -7.44 -2.35 44.22
C ASP A 424 -6.38 -2.03 43.18
N ALA A 425 -5.37 -2.89 43.02
CA ALA A 425 -4.36 -2.74 41.99
C ALA A 425 -4.93 -2.86 40.57
N ILE A 426 -5.84 -3.82 40.35
CA ILE A 426 -6.56 -3.96 39.08
C ILE A 426 -7.44 -2.73 38.84
N ARG A 427 -8.14 -2.20 39.85
CA ARG A 427 -8.88 -0.92 39.72
C ARG A 427 -7.98 0.25 39.33
N THR A 428 -6.79 0.36 39.92
CA THR A 428 -5.80 1.37 39.52
C THR A 428 -5.40 1.20 38.06
N GLY A 429 -5.18 -0.03 37.59
CA GLY A 429 -4.89 -0.32 36.19
C GLY A 429 -6.06 0.03 35.25
N LEU A 430 -7.28 -0.34 35.61
CA LEU A 430 -8.50 0.00 34.85
C LEU A 430 -8.71 1.51 34.73
N ASN A 431 -8.38 2.26 35.78
CA ASN A 431 -8.46 3.72 35.76
C ASN A 431 -7.50 4.35 34.72
N MET A 432 -6.43 3.66 34.33
CA MET A 432 -5.53 4.13 33.26
C MET A 432 -6.15 4.03 31.87
N PHE A 433 -7.19 3.21 31.69
CA PHE A 433 -7.94 3.11 30.44
C PHE A 433 -9.04 4.17 30.31
N ARG A 434 -9.22 5.06 31.30
CA ARG A 434 -10.18 6.17 31.20
C ARG A 434 -9.85 7.05 30.00
N GLY A 435 -10.85 7.28 29.14
CA GLY A 435 -10.69 8.04 27.89
C GLY A 435 -10.19 7.21 26.69
N LYS A 436 -9.78 5.95 26.89
CA LYS A 436 -9.37 5.02 25.82
C LYS A 436 -10.55 4.20 25.27
N LYS A 437 -11.62 4.90 24.87
CA LYS A 437 -12.83 4.25 24.35
C LYS A 437 -12.55 3.58 22.99
N ASN A 438 -13.11 2.39 22.78
CA ASN A 438 -12.96 1.61 21.53
C ASN A 438 -11.52 1.17 21.20
N GLU A 439 -10.55 1.45 22.07
CA GLU A 439 -9.18 0.93 22.01
C GLU A 439 -9.12 -0.50 22.56
N THR A 440 -8.06 -1.24 22.26
CA THR A 440 -7.87 -2.60 22.78
C THR A 440 -7.10 -2.53 24.10
N ASN A 441 -7.76 -2.87 25.21
CA ASN A 441 -7.18 -2.76 26.55
C ASN A 441 -6.83 -4.14 27.10
N LEU A 442 -5.60 -4.29 27.60
CA LEU A 442 -5.05 -5.56 28.08
C LEU A 442 -4.48 -5.38 29.48
N ILE A 443 -4.83 -6.27 30.39
CA ILE A 443 -4.24 -6.39 31.72
C ILE A 443 -3.42 -7.66 31.77
N VAL A 444 -2.13 -7.50 32.05
CA VAL A 444 -1.24 -8.62 32.38
C VAL A 444 -1.06 -8.59 33.90
N LEU A 445 -1.87 -9.39 34.60
CA LEU A 445 -1.79 -9.54 36.04
C LEU A 445 -0.67 -10.53 36.36
N VAL A 446 0.32 -10.11 37.13
CA VAL A 446 1.44 -10.96 37.54
C VAL A 446 1.50 -10.98 39.06
N GLY A 447 1.46 -12.14 39.69
CA GLY A 447 1.51 -12.19 41.15
C GLY A 447 1.76 -13.54 41.77
N SER A 448 1.63 -13.61 43.09
CA SER A 448 1.87 -14.83 43.86
C SER A 448 0.67 -15.19 44.74
N THR A 449 0.23 -14.28 45.61
CA THR A 449 -0.88 -14.52 46.55
C THR A 449 -2.12 -13.68 46.21
N GLY A 450 -3.29 -14.18 46.63
CA GLY A 450 -4.60 -13.60 46.30
C GLY A 450 -4.98 -12.40 47.16
N ASN A 451 -6.13 -11.82 46.83
CA ASN A 451 -6.78 -10.76 47.58
C ASN A 451 -7.38 -11.26 48.90
N ILE A 452 -7.41 -10.38 49.90
CA ILE A 452 -8.11 -10.60 51.17
C ILE A 452 -9.56 -11.01 50.90
N GLY A 453 -10.09 -11.93 51.70
CA GLY A 453 -11.49 -12.41 51.61
C GLY A 453 -11.67 -13.75 50.89
N GLY A 454 -10.58 -14.44 50.54
CA GLY A 454 -10.60 -15.83 50.08
C GLY A 454 -11.42 -16.09 48.80
N THR A 455 -11.97 -17.29 48.68
CA THR A 455 -12.67 -17.76 47.46
C THR A 455 -14.09 -17.20 47.29
N THR A 456 -14.67 -16.60 48.33
CA THR A 456 -16.04 -16.07 48.37
C THR A 456 -16.11 -14.54 48.24
N ASN A 457 -15.03 -13.90 47.77
CA ASN A 457 -14.96 -12.44 47.70
C ASN A 457 -15.97 -11.85 46.69
N TYR A 458 -16.97 -11.13 47.21
CA TYR A 458 -18.03 -10.46 46.45
C TYR A 458 -17.55 -9.30 45.56
N GLY A 459 -16.33 -8.80 45.80
CA GLY A 459 -15.73 -7.72 45.00
C GLY A 459 -15.38 -8.12 43.57
N ILE A 460 -15.35 -9.42 43.24
CA ILE A 460 -15.09 -9.90 41.88
C ILE A 460 -16.23 -9.51 40.94
N ASP A 461 -17.47 -9.49 41.42
CA ASP A 461 -18.60 -9.07 40.61
C ASP A 461 -18.48 -7.60 40.23
N GLU A 462 -18.25 -6.69 41.16
CA GLU A 462 -18.08 -5.28 40.80
C GLU A 462 -16.87 -5.09 39.85
N LEU A 463 -15.74 -5.73 40.16
CA LEU A 463 -14.51 -5.63 39.38
C LEU A 463 -14.69 -6.15 37.95
N SER A 464 -15.34 -7.30 37.77
CA SER A 464 -15.64 -7.88 36.46
C SER A 464 -16.49 -6.95 35.58
N GLN A 465 -17.36 -6.12 36.18
CA GLN A 465 -18.14 -5.11 35.45
C GLN A 465 -17.26 -3.93 35.02
N GLN A 466 -16.33 -3.50 35.88
CA GLN A 466 -15.36 -2.45 35.55
C GLN A 466 -14.39 -2.90 34.45
N VAL A 467 -13.94 -4.16 34.47
CA VAL A 467 -13.12 -4.77 33.41
C VAL A 467 -13.87 -4.74 32.07
N ALA A 468 -15.12 -5.20 32.06
CA ALA A 468 -15.94 -5.20 30.86
C ALA A 468 -16.25 -3.78 30.34
N GLY A 469 -16.53 -2.83 31.23
CA GLY A 469 -16.75 -1.43 30.88
C GLY A 469 -15.53 -0.74 30.27
N ALA A 470 -14.32 -1.24 30.57
CA ALA A 470 -13.08 -0.80 29.97
C ALA A 470 -12.73 -1.55 28.66
N ASP A 471 -13.56 -2.49 28.18
CA ASP A 471 -13.21 -3.43 27.08
C ASP A 471 -11.84 -4.09 27.31
N ALA A 472 -11.56 -4.43 28.57
CA ALA A 472 -10.28 -5.00 28.99
C ALA A 472 -10.30 -6.53 28.98
N ARG A 473 -9.19 -7.14 28.56
CA ARG A 473 -8.94 -8.60 28.65
C ARG A 473 -7.85 -8.86 29.66
N ILE A 474 -7.92 -10.01 30.35
CA ILE A 474 -7.00 -10.35 31.43
C ILE A 474 -6.22 -11.62 31.09
N LEU A 475 -4.90 -11.51 31.18
CA LEU A 475 -3.98 -12.64 31.32
C LEU A 475 -3.39 -12.60 32.73
N ALA A 476 -3.67 -13.61 33.54
CA ALA A 476 -3.11 -13.75 34.88
C ALA A 476 -1.96 -14.77 34.89
N LEU A 477 -0.82 -14.37 35.44
CA LEU A 477 0.40 -15.15 35.53
C LEU A 477 0.80 -15.26 37.01
N GLN A 478 0.68 -16.44 37.58
CA GLN A 478 1.25 -16.71 38.90
C GLN A 478 2.74 -17.01 38.74
N VAL A 479 3.58 -16.33 39.51
CA VAL A 479 5.05 -16.47 39.45
C VAL A 479 5.53 -17.60 40.35
N TYR A 480 4.99 -17.69 41.56
CA TYR A 480 5.37 -18.68 42.56
C TYR A 480 4.12 -19.22 43.27
N SER A 481 4.14 -20.51 43.62
CA SER A 481 3.07 -21.17 44.35
C SER A 481 3.66 -22.03 45.47
N ASP A 482 3.01 -22.02 46.63
CA ASP A 482 3.36 -22.82 47.81
C ASP A 482 2.12 -23.52 48.37
N PHE A 483 2.24 -24.19 49.52
CA PHE A 483 1.16 -24.91 50.17
C PHE A 483 0.17 -24.01 50.92
N ASP A 484 0.53 -22.75 51.19
CA ASP A 484 -0.35 -21.79 51.85
C ASP A 484 -1.60 -21.48 50.98
N PRO A 485 -2.81 -21.46 51.56
CA PRO A 485 -4.05 -21.19 50.82
C PRO A 485 -4.07 -19.89 50.03
N SER A 486 -3.32 -18.86 50.45
CA SER A 486 -3.27 -17.56 49.78
C SER A 486 -2.72 -17.66 48.35
N PHE A 487 -1.84 -18.63 48.05
CA PHE A 487 -1.38 -18.88 46.67
C PHE A 487 -2.50 -19.47 45.80
N ASN A 488 -3.30 -20.38 46.35
CA ASN A 488 -4.43 -20.96 45.64
C ASN A 488 -5.55 -19.91 45.42
N ASN A 489 -5.74 -18.99 46.38
CA ASN A 489 -6.68 -17.89 46.25
C ASN A 489 -6.38 -17.02 45.03
N PHE A 490 -5.10 -16.75 44.71
CA PHE A 490 -4.72 -16.01 43.51
C PHE A 490 -5.27 -16.68 42.24
N VAL A 491 -5.08 -17.99 42.10
CA VAL A 491 -5.52 -18.75 40.91
C VAL A 491 -7.04 -18.78 40.82
N ILE A 492 -7.74 -19.08 41.92
CA ILE A 492 -9.21 -19.16 41.95
C ILE A 492 -9.84 -17.81 41.65
N GLN A 493 -9.39 -16.75 42.32
CA GLN A 493 -9.92 -15.39 42.12
C GLN A 493 -9.64 -14.89 40.71
N SER A 494 -8.43 -15.11 40.18
CA SER A 494 -8.08 -14.75 38.81
C SER A 494 -8.93 -15.51 37.79
N ARG A 495 -9.12 -16.82 37.98
CA ARG A 495 -9.95 -17.65 37.09
C ARG A 495 -11.39 -17.17 37.09
N LYS A 496 -11.95 -16.87 38.26
CA LYS A 496 -13.31 -16.34 38.39
C LYS A 496 -13.44 -14.99 37.69
N LEU A 497 -12.53 -14.05 37.98
CA LEU A 497 -12.48 -12.72 37.38
C LEU A 497 -12.36 -12.76 35.84
N VAL A 498 -11.45 -13.58 35.29
CA VAL A 498 -11.29 -13.77 33.83
C VAL A 498 -12.60 -14.26 33.22
N SER A 499 -13.26 -15.27 33.82
CA SER A 499 -14.50 -15.81 33.26
C SER A 499 -15.70 -14.86 33.37
N GLU A 500 -15.89 -14.20 34.51
CA GLU A 500 -17.04 -13.31 34.73
C GLU A 500 -16.91 -12.01 33.94
N SER A 501 -15.70 -11.45 33.87
CA SER A 501 -15.43 -10.30 33.00
C SER A 501 -15.61 -10.65 31.52
N ALA A 502 -15.25 -11.86 31.09
CA ALA A 502 -15.47 -12.32 29.72
C ALA A 502 -16.96 -12.44 29.38
N VAL A 503 -17.80 -12.96 30.29
CA VAL A 503 -19.27 -13.01 30.09
C VAL A 503 -19.82 -11.61 29.86
N ARG A 504 -19.42 -10.64 30.68
CA ARG A 504 -19.91 -9.25 30.55
C ARG A 504 -19.35 -8.56 29.32
N SER A 505 -18.07 -8.75 29.01
CA SER A 505 -17.43 -8.19 27.81
C SER A 505 -18.04 -8.76 26.53
N ALA A 506 -18.45 -10.04 26.53
CA ALA A 506 -19.15 -10.66 25.43
C ALA A 506 -20.48 -9.96 25.12
N GLU A 507 -21.24 -9.50 26.12
CA GLU A 507 -22.49 -8.76 25.90
C GLU A 507 -22.26 -7.39 25.22
N TYR A 508 -21.22 -6.67 25.62
CA TYR A 508 -20.81 -5.44 24.91
C TYR A 508 -20.37 -5.75 23.49
N ARG A 509 -19.61 -6.82 23.30
CA ARG A 509 -19.10 -7.26 21.99
C ARG A 509 -20.22 -7.66 21.03
N LYS A 510 -21.30 -8.29 21.50
CA LYS A 510 -22.47 -8.62 20.68
C LYS A 510 -23.12 -7.38 20.04
N LYS A 511 -22.97 -6.18 20.64
CA LYS A 511 -23.48 -4.90 20.08
C LYS A 511 -22.68 -4.38 18.88
N ILE A 512 -21.51 -4.95 18.59
CA ILE A 512 -20.66 -4.53 17.46
C ILE A 512 -20.41 -5.67 16.47
N MET A 513 -20.79 -6.90 16.79
CA MET A 513 -20.66 -8.05 15.90
C MET A 513 -21.81 -8.10 14.89
N VAL A 514 -21.48 -8.35 13.63
CA VAL A 514 -22.43 -8.46 12.50
C VAL A 514 -22.46 -9.86 11.87
N LYS A 515 -21.54 -10.73 12.29
CA LYS A 515 -21.43 -12.15 11.88
C LYS A 515 -21.10 -13.00 13.10
N GLY A 516 -21.48 -14.27 13.05
CA GLY A 516 -21.17 -15.28 14.06
C GLY A 516 -22.33 -15.61 15.00
N GLU A 517 -22.17 -16.71 15.74
CA GLU A 517 -23.16 -17.21 16.70
C GLU A 517 -22.82 -16.69 18.09
N GLY A 518 -23.55 -15.67 18.54
CA GLY A 518 -23.44 -15.09 19.89
C GLY A 518 -24.48 -15.60 20.88
N LEU A 519 -25.08 -16.77 20.62
CA LEU A 519 -26.23 -17.28 21.36
C LEU A 519 -25.87 -17.88 22.73
N LYS A 520 -24.59 -18.14 22.99
CA LYS A 520 -24.12 -18.67 24.28
C LYS A 520 -24.04 -17.55 25.32
N ASN A 521 -24.57 -17.82 26.51
CA ASN A 521 -24.56 -16.90 27.65
C ASN A 521 -23.38 -17.15 28.61
N PHE A 522 -22.49 -18.08 28.27
CA PHE A 522 -21.29 -18.39 29.06
C PHE A 522 -20.04 -18.43 28.17
N GLN A 523 -18.88 -18.27 28.79
CA GLN A 523 -17.57 -18.23 28.13
C GLN A 523 -16.70 -19.36 28.71
N PRO A 524 -16.71 -20.57 28.13
CA PRO A 524 -16.04 -21.72 28.71
C PRO A 524 -14.53 -21.65 28.52
N TYR A 525 -13.82 -22.27 29.46
CA TYR A 525 -12.41 -22.61 29.30
C TYR A 525 -12.24 -23.79 28.35
N ASN A 526 -11.14 -23.83 27.61
CA ASN A 526 -10.81 -24.94 26.72
C ASN A 526 -10.46 -26.18 27.56
N THR A 527 -11.25 -27.25 27.44
CA THR A 527 -11.07 -28.50 28.18
C THR A 527 -10.26 -29.55 27.41
N THR A 528 -9.97 -29.33 26.13
CA THR A 528 -9.09 -30.20 25.31
C THR A 528 -7.60 -29.97 25.60
N LEU A 529 -7.25 -28.78 26.07
CA LEU A 529 -5.93 -28.43 26.57
C LEU A 529 -5.91 -28.63 28.10
N GLN A 530 -6.00 -29.89 28.57
CA GLN A 530 -5.85 -30.22 30.00
C GLN A 530 -4.39 -30.05 30.45
N ASP A 531 -3.81 -28.87 30.26
CA ASP A 531 -2.60 -28.51 30.98
C ASP A 531 -2.97 -28.35 32.45
N SER A 532 -2.35 -29.15 33.32
CA SER A 532 -2.55 -29.12 34.78
C SER A 532 -2.15 -27.78 35.43
N ILE A 533 -1.63 -26.84 34.63
CA ILE A 533 -1.01 -25.58 35.04
C ILE A 533 -1.57 -24.35 34.30
N SER A 534 -2.66 -24.48 33.54
CA SER A 534 -3.28 -23.34 32.87
C SER A 534 -4.78 -23.47 32.61
N TYR A 535 -5.45 -22.31 32.52
CA TYR A 535 -6.84 -22.18 32.10
C TYR A 535 -6.95 -21.07 31.04
N TYR A 536 -7.19 -21.43 29.79
CA TYR A 536 -7.44 -20.47 28.70
C TYR A 536 -8.91 -20.48 28.29
N LEU A 537 -9.51 -19.30 28.10
CA LEU A 537 -10.83 -19.22 27.47
C LEU A 537 -10.76 -19.87 26.09
N ASP A 538 -11.82 -20.58 25.68
CA ASP A 538 -11.84 -21.31 24.42
C ASP A 538 -12.11 -20.40 23.22
N PHE A 539 -11.28 -19.36 23.06
CA PHE A 539 -11.36 -18.42 21.95
C PHE A 539 -10.72 -19.01 20.67
N PRO A 540 -11.28 -18.76 19.47
CA PRO A 540 -12.58 -18.14 19.19
C PRO A 540 -13.75 -19.15 19.15
N LYS A 541 -13.50 -20.44 19.45
CA LYS A 541 -14.46 -21.52 19.17
C LYS A 541 -15.72 -21.45 20.02
N ASN A 542 -15.55 -21.33 21.33
CA ASN A 542 -16.65 -21.29 22.29
C ASN A 542 -16.63 -20.03 23.16
N SER A 543 -15.56 -19.24 23.12
CA SER A 543 -15.50 -17.92 23.75
C SER A 543 -15.34 -16.79 22.74
N LEU A 544 -16.04 -15.68 23.01
CA LEU A 544 -15.91 -14.42 22.30
C LEU A 544 -14.79 -13.53 22.85
N ILE A 545 -14.18 -13.86 23.99
CA ILE A 545 -13.19 -12.99 24.66
C ILE A 545 -11.94 -13.81 24.96
N GLN A 546 -10.77 -13.20 24.76
CA GLN A 546 -9.49 -13.82 25.07
C GLN A 546 -9.17 -13.63 26.55
N GLY A 547 -8.43 -14.58 27.12
CA GLY A 547 -7.96 -14.48 28.48
C GLY A 547 -7.55 -15.82 29.04
N GLY A 548 -6.83 -15.78 30.14
CA GLY A 548 -6.43 -17.01 30.80
C GLY A 548 -5.67 -16.79 32.10
N VAL A 549 -5.41 -17.90 32.77
CA VAL A 549 -4.67 -17.98 34.02
C VAL A 549 -3.60 -19.06 33.85
N VAL A 550 -2.35 -18.71 34.13
CA VAL A 550 -1.20 -19.65 34.08
C VAL A 550 -0.52 -19.63 35.42
N PHE A 551 -0.25 -20.81 35.97
CA PHE A 551 0.26 -20.96 37.33
C PHE A 551 1.18 -22.17 37.45
N PRO A 552 2.20 -22.14 38.32
CA PRO A 552 3.10 -23.28 38.51
C PRO A 552 2.46 -24.36 39.38
N THR A 553 3.07 -25.55 39.43
CA THR A 553 2.71 -26.56 40.45
C THR A 553 3.14 -26.08 41.84
N LYS A 554 2.53 -26.63 42.90
CA LYS A 554 2.85 -26.27 44.28
C LYS A 554 4.33 -26.49 44.59
N GLY A 555 4.96 -25.53 45.27
CA GLY A 555 6.37 -25.54 45.63
C GLY A 555 7.32 -25.19 44.48
N SER A 556 6.81 -24.66 43.37
CA SER A 556 7.62 -24.32 42.19
C SER A 556 7.40 -22.90 41.68
N VAL A 557 8.37 -22.43 40.90
CA VAL A 557 8.36 -21.12 40.23
C VAL A 557 7.99 -21.33 38.78
N ASN A 558 7.14 -20.46 38.26
CA ASN A 558 6.75 -20.48 36.85
C ASN A 558 7.94 -20.10 35.96
N SER A 559 8.16 -20.86 34.90
CA SER A 559 9.30 -20.60 34.01
C SER A 559 9.04 -19.39 33.11
N ASN A 560 10.12 -18.70 32.73
CA ASN A 560 10.05 -17.61 31.75
C ASN A 560 9.43 -18.08 30.44
N GLN A 561 9.79 -19.30 30.00
CA GLN A 561 9.24 -19.90 28.79
C GLN A 561 7.71 -20.08 28.88
N SER A 562 7.20 -20.59 30.00
CA SER A 562 5.75 -20.76 30.22
C SER A 562 5.01 -19.42 30.15
N MET A 563 5.50 -18.40 30.86
CA MET A 563 4.92 -17.06 30.83
C MET A 563 5.00 -16.40 29.44
N SER A 564 6.11 -16.58 28.71
CA SER A 564 6.27 -16.09 27.35
C SER A 564 5.32 -16.78 26.37
N ILE A 565 5.09 -18.09 26.50
CA ILE A 565 4.12 -18.83 25.67
C ILE A 565 2.70 -18.30 25.93
N ALA A 566 2.35 -18.10 27.20
CA ALA A 566 1.06 -17.55 27.61
C ALA A 566 0.81 -16.15 27.01
N LEU A 567 1.79 -15.26 27.13
CA LEU A 567 1.69 -13.91 26.56
C LEU A 567 1.61 -13.95 25.04
N ARG A 568 2.43 -14.76 24.37
CA ARG A 568 2.42 -14.87 22.90
C ARG A 568 1.06 -15.34 22.40
N ARG A 569 0.48 -16.36 23.03
CA ARG A 569 -0.86 -16.83 22.73
C ARG A 569 -1.88 -15.70 22.89
N PHE A 570 -1.85 -15.00 24.02
CA PHE A 570 -2.77 -13.90 24.30
C PHE A 570 -2.67 -12.75 23.28
N VAL A 571 -1.45 -12.38 22.87
CA VAL A 571 -1.19 -11.39 21.81
C VAL A 571 -1.72 -11.87 20.46
N GLN A 572 -1.44 -13.10 20.07
CA GLN A 572 -1.89 -13.67 18.80
C GLN A 572 -3.42 -13.78 18.71
N GLU A 573 -4.08 -14.26 19.76
CA GLU A 573 -5.54 -14.34 19.83
C GLU A 573 -6.17 -12.94 19.76
N THR A 574 -5.60 -11.97 20.47
CA THR A 574 -6.06 -10.57 20.45
C THR A 574 -5.85 -9.93 19.08
N ASN A 575 -4.70 -10.15 18.44
CA ASN A 575 -4.44 -9.63 17.09
C ASN A 575 -5.38 -10.25 16.05
N THR A 576 -5.59 -11.56 16.13
CA THR A 576 -6.56 -12.29 15.28
C THR A 576 -7.96 -11.71 15.43
N ASP A 577 -8.34 -11.38 16.67
CA ASP A 577 -9.63 -10.77 16.98
C ASP A 577 -9.81 -9.39 16.37
N ILE A 578 -8.84 -8.49 16.58
CA ILE A 578 -8.85 -7.13 16.00
C ILE A 578 -9.06 -7.21 14.49
N ASN A 579 -8.26 -8.04 13.80
CA ASN A 579 -8.34 -8.19 12.36
C ASN A 579 -9.68 -8.79 11.90
N THR A 580 -10.18 -9.82 12.60
CA THR A 580 -11.45 -10.47 12.24
C THR A 580 -12.64 -9.51 12.41
N GLN A 581 -12.66 -8.73 13.50
CA GLN A 581 -13.70 -7.73 13.73
C GLN A 581 -13.71 -6.66 12.66
N ILE A 582 -12.54 -6.07 12.36
CA ILE A 582 -12.41 -5.04 11.32
C ILE A 582 -12.85 -5.62 9.98
N ASN A 583 -12.34 -6.79 9.56
CA ASN A 583 -12.67 -7.40 8.28
C ASN A 583 -14.16 -7.74 8.14
N SER A 584 -14.79 -8.21 9.23
CA SER A 584 -16.22 -8.50 9.25
C SER A 584 -17.06 -7.24 9.07
N LEU A 585 -16.70 -6.17 9.78
CA LEU A 585 -17.38 -4.88 9.69
C LEU A 585 -17.17 -4.23 8.32
N ASP A 586 -15.93 -4.23 7.81
CA ASP A 586 -15.56 -3.78 6.47
C ASP A 586 -16.44 -4.44 5.41
N SER A 587 -16.55 -5.77 5.47
CA SER A 587 -17.35 -6.54 4.53
C SER A 587 -18.83 -6.18 4.61
N ALA A 588 -19.39 -6.06 5.82
CA ALA A 588 -20.81 -5.78 5.99
C ALA A 588 -21.17 -4.34 5.58
N PHE A 589 -20.37 -3.35 5.96
CA PHE A 589 -20.59 -1.96 5.55
C PHE A 589 -20.34 -1.74 4.06
N ARG A 590 -19.39 -2.46 3.44
CA ARG A 590 -19.13 -2.42 2.00
C ARG A 590 -20.33 -2.88 1.16
N LEU A 591 -21.13 -3.80 1.69
CA LEU A 591 -22.31 -4.37 1.03
C LEU A 591 -23.62 -3.64 1.39
N THR A 592 -23.56 -2.57 2.19
CA THR A 592 -24.75 -1.86 2.69
C THR A 592 -24.93 -0.50 2.03
N GLY A 593 -26.17 -0.06 1.85
CA GLY A 593 -26.47 1.28 1.34
C GLY A 593 -26.19 1.45 -0.15
N ILE A 594 -26.12 0.36 -0.90
CA ILE A 594 -26.03 0.34 -2.36
C ILE A 594 -27.44 0.59 -2.90
N SER A 595 -27.80 1.87 -3.05
CA SER A 595 -29.10 2.24 -3.60
C SER A 595 -29.06 3.63 -4.21
N ARG A 596 -29.89 3.89 -5.22
CA ARG A 596 -30.01 5.17 -5.93
C ARG A 596 -30.21 6.35 -4.99
N LYS A 597 -31.03 6.18 -3.94
CA LYS A 597 -31.28 7.24 -2.93
C LYS A 597 -30.03 7.68 -2.15
N ASN A 598 -28.98 6.86 -2.17
CA ASN A 598 -27.73 7.15 -1.47
C ASN A 598 -26.66 7.68 -2.42
N LEU A 599 -26.93 7.87 -3.72
CA LEU A 599 -25.95 8.44 -4.63
C LEU A 599 -25.53 9.85 -4.15
N THR A 600 -24.24 10.15 -4.30
CA THR A 600 -23.75 11.50 -3.99
C THR A 600 -24.19 12.49 -5.07
N PRO A 601 -24.37 13.77 -4.73
CA PRO A 601 -24.75 14.78 -5.73
C PRO A 601 -23.78 14.86 -6.92
N LEU A 602 -22.49 14.59 -6.69
CA LEU A 602 -21.48 14.53 -7.73
C LEU A 602 -21.68 13.34 -8.69
N ALA A 603 -22.03 12.17 -8.15
CA ALA A 603 -22.34 11.00 -8.96
C ALA A 603 -23.63 11.25 -9.79
N GLU A 604 -24.63 11.90 -9.20
CA GLU A 604 -25.88 12.25 -9.89
C GLU A 604 -25.68 13.30 -10.99
N SER A 605 -24.89 14.35 -10.74
CA SER A 605 -24.64 15.42 -11.73
C SER A 605 -23.89 14.92 -12.97
N SER A 606 -23.21 13.78 -12.85
CA SER A 606 -22.49 13.14 -13.95
C SER A 606 -23.41 12.27 -14.84
N LEU A 607 -24.68 12.10 -14.46
CA LEU A 607 -25.68 11.31 -15.19
C LEU A 607 -26.62 12.21 -16.01
N GLN A 608 -27.15 11.67 -17.11
CA GLN A 608 -28.14 12.39 -17.93
C GLN A 608 -29.53 12.32 -17.27
N GLN A 609 -30.21 13.46 -17.22
CA GLN A 609 -31.60 13.54 -16.75
C GLN A 609 -32.58 13.04 -17.82
N PRO A 610 -33.67 12.33 -17.45
CA PRO A 610 -33.99 11.89 -16.10
C PRO A 610 -33.13 10.70 -15.66
N ILE A 611 -32.64 10.72 -14.43
CA ILE A 611 -31.88 9.60 -13.86
C ILE A 611 -32.83 8.42 -13.61
N GLY A 612 -32.49 7.25 -14.15
CA GLY A 612 -33.27 6.03 -13.96
C GLY A 612 -33.38 5.60 -12.49
N GLU A 613 -34.49 4.98 -12.13
CA GLU A 613 -34.82 4.66 -10.73
C GLU A 613 -33.85 3.66 -10.07
N THR A 614 -33.23 2.79 -10.86
CA THR A 614 -32.37 1.69 -10.39
C THR A 614 -30.87 1.92 -10.64
N VAL A 615 -30.48 3.15 -11.02
CA VAL A 615 -29.08 3.47 -11.30
C VAL A 615 -28.23 3.29 -10.05
N GLY A 616 -27.13 2.55 -10.17
CA GLY A 616 -26.26 2.22 -9.05
C GLY A 616 -26.78 1.09 -8.15
N ASP A 617 -28.04 0.66 -8.23
CA ASP A 617 -28.57 -0.40 -7.34
C ASP A 617 -27.88 -1.76 -7.58
N HIS A 618 -27.39 -1.97 -8.80
CA HIS A 618 -26.76 -3.21 -9.25
C HIS A 618 -25.23 -3.18 -9.14
N MET A 619 -24.65 -2.18 -8.48
CA MET A 619 -23.20 -2.15 -8.27
C MET A 619 -22.77 -3.27 -7.31
N PRO A 620 -21.62 -3.94 -7.54
CA PRO A 620 -21.17 -5.04 -6.69
C PRO A 620 -21.00 -4.68 -5.21
N HIS A 621 -20.62 -3.43 -4.93
CA HIS A 621 -20.47 -2.90 -3.57
C HIS A 621 -20.48 -1.36 -3.55
N ASN A 622 -20.53 -0.74 -2.37
CA ASN A 622 -20.57 0.71 -2.23
C ASN A 622 -19.19 1.43 -2.24
N ALA A 623 -18.09 0.69 -2.31
CA ALA A 623 -16.73 1.26 -2.29
C ALA A 623 -16.21 1.77 -3.64
N PHE A 624 -17.02 1.71 -4.71
CA PHE A 624 -16.61 2.27 -6.00
C PHE A 624 -16.43 3.80 -5.90
N LYS A 625 -15.54 4.32 -6.74
CA LYS A 625 -15.19 5.74 -6.79
C LYS A 625 -15.46 6.32 -8.16
N TYR A 626 -15.83 7.59 -8.17
CA TYR A 626 -16.02 8.40 -9.36
C TYR A 626 -14.86 9.38 -9.50
N TYR A 627 -14.28 9.46 -10.70
CA TYR A 627 -13.19 10.38 -11.00
C TYR A 627 -13.68 11.83 -10.94
N GLY A 628 -12.89 12.68 -10.30
CA GLY A 628 -12.97 14.12 -10.41
C GLY A 628 -11.57 14.73 -10.50
N ALA A 629 -11.50 16.01 -10.87
CA ALA A 629 -10.28 16.80 -10.83
C ALA A 629 -10.55 18.09 -10.05
N ALA A 630 -9.53 18.61 -9.39
CA ALA A 630 -9.58 19.89 -8.69
C ALA A 630 -8.32 20.71 -8.99
N ASN A 631 -8.43 22.03 -8.87
CA ASN A 631 -7.29 22.92 -8.93
C ASN A 631 -6.83 23.28 -7.51
N ILE A 632 -5.51 23.22 -7.29
CA ILE A 632 -4.88 23.51 -6.00
C ILE A 632 -3.65 24.39 -6.20
N SER A 633 -3.41 25.30 -5.26
CA SER A 633 -2.21 26.14 -5.31
C SER A 633 -0.93 25.30 -5.21
N SER A 634 0.07 25.65 -6.01
CA SER A 634 1.40 25.03 -5.94
C SER A 634 2.12 25.25 -4.60
N ASP A 635 1.73 26.26 -3.82
CA ASP A 635 2.26 26.52 -2.48
C ASP A 635 1.56 25.72 -1.37
N VAL A 636 0.55 24.89 -1.67
CA VAL A 636 -0.25 24.22 -0.63
C VAL A 636 0.59 23.37 0.31
N VAL A 637 1.62 22.68 -0.20
CA VAL A 637 2.52 21.85 0.60
C VAL A 637 3.41 22.73 1.48
N LYS A 638 3.97 23.80 0.90
CA LYS A 638 4.78 24.78 1.62
C LYS A 638 4.01 25.41 2.79
N ASN A 639 2.74 25.73 2.57
CA ASN A 639 1.87 26.34 3.58
C ASN A 639 1.36 25.32 4.64
N ASN A 640 1.49 24.01 4.39
CA ASN A 640 0.95 22.96 5.26
C ASN A 640 1.97 21.84 5.54
N ARG A 641 3.27 22.14 5.69
CA ARG A 641 4.35 21.15 5.88
C ARG A 641 4.13 20.15 7.04
N GLY A 642 3.34 20.52 8.06
CA GLY A 642 2.99 19.63 9.16
C GLY A 642 1.98 18.54 8.79
N ALA A 643 1.22 18.73 7.71
CA ALA A 643 0.16 17.83 7.26
C ALA A 643 0.43 17.24 5.86
N LEU A 644 1.15 17.95 4.99
CA LEU A 644 1.38 17.58 3.59
C LEU A 644 2.86 17.53 3.23
N GLN A 645 3.20 16.68 2.26
CA GLN A 645 4.49 16.64 1.58
C GLN A 645 4.31 16.18 0.12
N TYR A 646 5.30 16.44 -0.74
CA TYR A 646 5.35 15.83 -2.06
C TYR A 646 5.88 14.40 -2.01
N ALA A 647 5.40 13.57 -2.93
CA ALA A 647 5.98 12.26 -3.20
C ALA A 647 5.92 11.92 -4.70
N ILE A 648 6.83 11.06 -5.15
CA ILE A 648 6.75 10.44 -6.47
C ILE A 648 6.45 8.95 -6.31
N VAL A 649 5.51 8.43 -7.09
CA VAL A 649 5.13 7.01 -7.12
C VAL A 649 5.71 6.36 -8.37
N LEU A 650 6.46 5.27 -8.16
CA LEU A 650 7.36 4.67 -9.13
C LEU A 650 7.10 3.18 -9.24
N ASN A 651 7.03 2.66 -10.47
CA ASN A 651 7.17 1.22 -10.68
C ASN A 651 8.63 0.77 -10.47
N GLU A 652 8.88 -0.54 -10.54
CA GLU A 652 10.22 -1.10 -10.33
C GLU A 652 11.27 -0.56 -11.30
N MET A 653 10.93 -0.35 -12.57
CA MET A 653 11.87 0.20 -13.57
C MET A 653 12.16 1.67 -13.31
N GLU A 654 11.12 2.47 -13.01
CA GLU A 654 11.26 3.88 -12.64
C GLU A 654 12.13 4.06 -11.38
N TYR A 655 11.97 3.17 -10.38
CA TYR A 655 12.79 3.19 -9.18
C TYR A 655 14.26 2.89 -9.47
N LYS A 656 14.55 1.84 -10.25
CA LYS A 656 15.93 1.52 -10.68
C LYS A 656 16.56 2.68 -11.45
N GLN A 657 15.80 3.29 -12.36
CA GLN A 657 16.26 4.46 -13.10
C GLN A 657 16.61 5.62 -12.17
N ILE A 658 15.81 5.89 -11.12
CA ILE A 658 16.12 6.94 -10.16
C ILE A 658 17.37 6.64 -9.33
N VAL A 659 17.59 5.38 -8.95
CA VAL A 659 18.82 4.97 -8.26
C VAL A 659 20.05 5.18 -9.16
N ASP A 660 19.96 4.85 -10.44
CA ASP A 660 21.03 5.10 -11.41
C ASP A 660 21.30 6.60 -11.58
N ILE A 661 20.25 7.42 -11.63
CA ILE A 661 20.36 8.88 -11.68
C ILE A 661 21.14 9.41 -10.47
N PHE A 662 20.78 8.98 -9.27
CA PHE A 662 21.49 9.41 -8.06
C PHE A 662 22.94 8.94 -8.01
N SER A 663 23.22 7.72 -8.50
CA SER A 663 24.58 7.18 -8.56
C SER A 663 25.48 8.05 -9.48
N MET A 664 24.95 8.50 -10.61
CA MET A 664 25.64 9.45 -11.50
C MET A 664 25.78 10.84 -10.87
N MET A 665 24.79 11.30 -10.12
CA MET A 665 24.84 12.58 -9.40
C MET A 665 25.85 12.58 -8.24
N LEU A 666 26.11 11.42 -7.63
CA LEU A 666 27.15 11.24 -6.62
C LEU A 666 28.55 11.08 -7.22
N GLY A 667 28.65 10.89 -8.54
CA GLY A 667 29.92 10.66 -9.21
C GLY A 667 30.50 9.28 -8.91
N GLU A 668 29.68 8.26 -8.62
CA GLU A 668 30.15 6.89 -8.37
C GLU A 668 30.87 6.28 -9.59
N ASN A 669 30.63 6.83 -10.78
CA ASN A 669 31.32 6.49 -12.03
C ASN A 669 32.66 7.24 -12.23
N LEU A 670 33.07 8.09 -11.28
CA LEU A 670 34.25 8.96 -11.36
C LEU A 670 35.27 8.59 -10.26
N GLN A 671 36.52 9.02 -10.42
CA GLN A 671 37.55 8.86 -9.39
C GLN A 671 37.50 10.02 -8.38
N PRO A 672 37.24 9.77 -7.07
CA PRO A 672 37.00 10.83 -6.08
C PRO A 672 38.16 11.83 -5.91
N ASP A 673 39.41 11.37 -6.02
CA ASP A 673 40.60 12.18 -5.74
C ASP A 673 41.18 12.89 -6.98
N GLU A 674 40.49 12.83 -8.11
CA GLU A 674 40.96 13.47 -9.34
C GLU A 674 40.67 14.97 -9.32
N SER A 675 41.66 15.81 -9.67
CA SER A 675 41.49 17.27 -9.74
C SER A 675 40.38 17.74 -10.70
N SER A 676 39.97 16.87 -11.63
CA SER A 676 38.89 17.12 -12.59
C SER A 676 37.51 16.62 -12.11
N PHE A 677 37.40 16.03 -10.92
CA PHE A 677 36.19 15.38 -10.40
C PHE A 677 34.96 16.28 -10.49
N ARG A 678 35.02 17.49 -9.92
CA ARG A 678 33.94 18.48 -9.94
C ARG A 678 33.47 18.84 -11.35
N ARG A 679 34.41 19.04 -12.28
CA ARG A 679 34.12 19.34 -13.68
C ARG A 679 33.44 18.17 -14.38
N LYS A 680 33.93 16.94 -14.15
CA LYS A 680 33.33 15.70 -14.65
C LYS A 680 31.94 15.48 -14.05
N LEU A 681 31.74 15.83 -12.79
CA LEU A 681 30.45 15.77 -12.12
C LEU A 681 29.44 16.70 -12.77
N VAL A 682 29.79 17.96 -13.04
CA VAL A 682 28.94 18.87 -13.82
C VAL A 682 28.60 18.27 -15.19
N SER A 683 29.54 17.60 -15.84
CA SER A 683 29.28 16.89 -17.10
C SER A 683 28.21 15.82 -16.94
N ASN A 684 28.27 14.99 -15.89
CA ASN A 684 27.21 14.02 -15.58
C ASN A 684 25.84 14.70 -15.52
N TYR A 685 25.72 15.85 -14.83
CA TYR A 685 24.45 16.56 -14.70
C TYR A 685 23.93 17.11 -16.03
N THR A 686 24.83 17.63 -16.89
CA THR A 686 24.41 18.17 -18.20
C THR A 686 24.06 17.09 -19.23
N ASP A 687 24.62 15.89 -19.08
CA ASP A 687 24.42 14.77 -20.00
C ASP A 687 23.19 13.91 -19.66
N LEU A 688 22.91 13.76 -18.36
CA LEU A 688 21.91 12.84 -17.85
C LEU A 688 20.48 13.14 -18.37
N PRO A 689 19.96 14.38 -18.35
CA PRO A 689 18.63 14.68 -18.90
C PRO A 689 18.52 14.38 -20.40
N LYS A 690 19.60 14.54 -21.16
CA LYS A 690 19.63 14.25 -22.60
C LYS A 690 19.64 12.75 -22.86
N LYS A 691 20.49 12.01 -22.13
CA LYS A 691 20.70 10.57 -22.31
C LYS A 691 19.56 9.72 -21.76
N LEU A 692 19.02 10.06 -20.59
CA LEU A 692 18.01 9.24 -19.89
C LEU A 692 16.58 9.73 -20.08
N LEU A 693 16.36 11.04 -20.23
CA LEU A 693 15.02 11.62 -20.29
C LEU A 693 14.63 12.10 -21.70
N GLY A 694 15.58 12.15 -22.65
CA GLY A 694 15.32 12.68 -23.99
C GLY A 694 14.97 14.17 -24.00
N SER A 695 15.35 14.89 -22.94
CA SER A 695 15.05 16.32 -22.78
C SER A 695 15.83 17.16 -23.78
N LYS A 696 15.19 18.20 -24.32
CA LYS A 696 15.80 19.17 -25.27
C LYS A 696 16.44 20.37 -24.57
N VAL A 697 16.52 20.37 -23.24
CA VAL A 697 17.10 21.47 -22.45
C VAL A 697 18.59 21.62 -22.75
N SER A 698 19.06 22.85 -22.92
CA SER A 698 20.46 23.12 -23.23
C SER A 698 21.36 22.89 -22.01
N SER A 699 22.65 22.61 -22.24
CA SER A 699 23.59 22.47 -21.12
C SER A 699 23.76 23.76 -20.32
N GLY A 700 23.54 24.93 -20.94
CA GLY A 700 23.58 26.22 -20.27
C GLY A 700 22.41 26.39 -19.30
N ASP A 701 21.21 26.04 -19.74
CA ASP A 701 20.01 26.10 -18.89
C ASP A 701 20.14 25.15 -17.69
N ILE A 702 20.65 23.94 -17.92
CA ILE A 702 20.89 22.97 -16.83
C ILE A 702 21.87 23.54 -15.80
N LYS A 703 22.96 24.18 -16.24
CA LYS A 703 23.94 24.80 -15.32
C LYS A 703 23.34 25.92 -14.48
N ASN A 704 22.36 26.65 -15.01
CA ASN A 704 21.69 27.74 -14.31
C ASN A 704 20.58 27.27 -13.36
N MET A 705 20.17 25.99 -13.40
CA MET A 705 19.18 25.46 -12.47
C MET A 705 19.77 25.33 -11.08
N THR A 706 18.97 25.66 -10.06
CA THR A 706 19.27 25.27 -8.68
C THR A 706 19.35 23.75 -8.57
N LEU A 707 20.09 23.21 -7.60
CA LEU A 707 20.18 21.77 -7.38
C LEU A 707 18.79 21.16 -7.09
N ALA A 708 17.93 21.89 -6.38
CA ALA A 708 16.53 21.53 -6.16
C ALA A 708 15.72 21.48 -7.48
N GLY A 709 15.88 22.49 -8.34
CA GLY A 709 15.25 22.52 -9.66
C GLY A 709 15.73 21.39 -10.56
N TYR A 710 17.03 21.06 -10.51
CA TYR A 710 17.60 19.93 -11.21
C TYR A 710 17.01 18.60 -10.71
N ILE A 711 16.91 18.40 -9.39
CA ILE A 711 16.29 17.20 -8.80
C ILE A 711 14.82 17.09 -9.23
N LYS A 712 14.04 18.18 -9.18
CA LYS A 712 12.66 18.20 -9.70
C LYS A 712 12.62 17.80 -11.16
N MET A 713 13.51 18.32 -12.00
CA MET A 713 13.58 17.98 -13.42
C MET A 713 13.84 16.48 -13.64
N VAL A 714 14.83 15.89 -12.97
CA VAL A 714 15.27 14.51 -13.26
C VAL A 714 14.51 13.42 -12.52
N THR A 715 13.83 13.76 -11.42
CA THR A 715 13.05 12.80 -10.63
C THR A 715 11.54 13.03 -10.72
N GLY A 716 11.12 14.27 -10.97
CA GLY A 716 9.74 14.74 -10.82
C GLY A 716 9.39 15.22 -9.42
N LEU A 717 10.30 15.14 -8.43
CA LEU A 717 10.05 15.48 -7.03
C LEU A 717 10.52 16.90 -6.69
N PRO A 718 9.62 17.82 -6.29
CA PRO A 718 10.01 19.09 -5.69
C PRO A 718 10.68 18.88 -4.32
N THR A 719 11.76 19.63 -4.04
CA THR A 719 12.48 19.55 -2.75
C THR A 719 12.60 20.93 -2.10
N GLY A 720 12.16 21.06 -0.86
CA GLY A 720 12.22 22.30 -0.08
C GLY A 720 13.47 22.53 0.77
N ASN A 721 14.58 21.81 0.50
CA ASN A 721 15.84 21.91 1.24
C ASN A 721 16.58 23.21 0.91
N GLU A 722 16.99 23.98 1.92
CA GLU A 722 17.63 25.29 1.75
C GLU A 722 18.94 25.22 0.97
N MET A 723 19.80 24.24 1.28
CA MET A 723 21.09 24.04 0.61
C MET A 723 20.90 23.76 -0.89
N LEU A 724 19.90 22.95 -1.24
CA LEU A 724 19.60 22.62 -2.64
C LEU A 724 19.06 23.81 -3.44
N ASN A 725 18.48 24.80 -2.77
CA ASN A 725 17.98 26.02 -3.40
C ASN A 725 19.06 27.12 -3.50
N GLN A 726 20.11 27.06 -2.68
CA GLN A 726 21.17 28.06 -2.63
C GLN A 726 22.15 27.98 -3.80
N TYR A 727 22.48 26.77 -4.26
CA TYR A 727 23.49 26.54 -5.29
C TYR A 727 22.90 26.02 -6.61
N THR A 728 23.58 26.31 -7.70
CA THR A 728 23.24 25.83 -9.04
C THR A 728 24.09 24.63 -9.45
N VAL A 729 23.69 23.94 -10.52
CA VAL A 729 24.49 22.85 -11.12
C VAL A 729 25.84 23.37 -11.60
N GLY A 730 25.92 24.60 -12.11
CA GLY A 730 27.17 25.21 -12.56
C GLY A 730 28.17 25.43 -11.41
N ASP A 731 27.66 25.78 -10.22
CA ASP A 731 28.50 26.06 -9.05
C ASP A 731 29.24 24.82 -8.53
N LEU A 732 28.74 23.60 -8.82
CA LEU A 732 29.44 22.34 -8.50
C LEU A 732 30.85 22.28 -9.12
N GLY A 733 31.08 23.00 -10.22
CA GLY A 733 32.36 23.06 -10.92
C GLY A 733 33.25 24.25 -10.55
N ASP A 734 32.79 25.13 -9.66
CA ASP A 734 33.43 26.42 -9.35
C ASP A 734 33.79 26.51 -7.85
N ASP A 735 35.09 26.39 -7.54
CA ASP A 735 35.61 26.41 -6.17
C ASP A 735 35.40 27.74 -5.46
N SER A 736 35.20 28.84 -6.20
CA SER A 736 34.94 30.16 -5.62
C SER A 736 33.51 30.32 -5.14
N LYS A 737 32.54 29.71 -5.86
CA LYS A 737 31.11 29.80 -5.55
C LYS A 737 30.64 28.71 -4.61
N LEU A 738 31.22 27.52 -4.73
CA LEU A 738 30.95 26.39 -3.84
C LEU A 738 32.28 25.85 -3.27
N PRO A 739 32.78 26.43 -2.16
CA PRO A 739 34.03 25.99 -1.57
C PRO A 739 33.96 24.52 -1.09
N LEU A 740 35.12 23.92 -0.85
CA LEU A 740 35.24 22.48 -0.53
C LEU A 740 34.30 22.01 0.60
N PRO A 741 34.20 22.70 1.76
CA PRO A 741 33.32 22.26 2.84
C PRO A 741 31.83 22.21 2.44
N GLN A 742 31.37 23.19 1.66
CA GLN A 742 29.97 23.24 1.20
C GLN A 742 29.70 22.16 0.15
N PHE A 743 30.65 21.86 -0.72
CA PHE A 743 30.51 20.76 -1.67
C PHE A 743 30.49 19.39 -0.98
N GLU A 744 31.38 19.15 -0.01
CA GLU A 744 31.37 17.93 0.78
C GLU A 744 30.06 17.78 1.54
N ALA A 745 29.53 18.87 2.10
CA ALA A 745 28.21 18.88 2.73
C ALA A 745 27.10 18.53 1.73
N TYR A 746 27.19 18.98 0.47
CA TYR A 746 26.23 18.63 -0.58
C TYR A 746 26.29 17.14 -0.92
N ILE A 747 27.48 16.61 -1.18
CA ILE A 747 27.68 15.18 -1.48
C ILE A 747 27.21 14.33 -0.30
N LYS A 748 27.51 14.73 0.93
CA LYS A 748 27.04 14.07 2.16
C LYS A 748 25.52 14.09 2.26
N LEU A 749 24.88 15.24 2.03
CA LEU A 749 23.41 15.37 2.02
C LEU A 749 22.77 14.44 0.99
N LEU A 750 23.28 14.45 -0.24
CA LEU A 750 22.74 13.60 -1.31
C LEU A 750 22.96 12.12 -1.00
N SER A 751 24.15 11.73 -0.54
CA SER A 751 24.48 10.35 -0.19
C SER A 751 23.59 9.84 0.95
N GLN A 752 23.41 10.64 2.01
CA GLN A 752 22.51 10.30 3.12
C GLN A 752 21.06 10.17 2.65
N SER A 753 20.58 11.09 1.81
CA SER A 753 19.25 11.03 1.22
C SER A 753 19.06 9.73 0.43
N VAL A 754 20.03 9.34 -0.40
CA VAL A 754 19.99 8.10 -1.18
C VAL A 754 19.98 6.86 -0.30
N GLN A 755 20.78 6.82 0.77
CA GLN A 755 20.77 5.71 1.73
C GLN A 755 19.42 5.63 2.48
N GLN A 756 18.85 6.78 2.85
CA GLN A 756 17.52 6.85 3.45
C GLN A 756 16.45 6.33 2.50
N ILE A 757 16.49 6.71 1.21
CA ILE A 757 15.58 6.20 0.17
C ILE A 757 15.71 4.68 0.05
N LYS A 758 16.94 4.16 -0.09
CA LYS A 758 17.19 2.70 -0.21
C LYS A 758 16.66 1.94 1.00
N ARG A 759 16.87 2.44 2.22
CA ARG A 759 16.37 1.82 3.46
C ARG A 759 14.85 1.90 3.56
N ALA A 760 14.28 3.07 3.30
CA ALA A 760 12.85 3.30 3.46
C ALA A 760 12.04 2.50 2.44
N THR A 761 12.47 2.43 1.19
CA THR A 761 11.81 1.63 0.13
C THR A 761 11.86 0.13 0.37
N GLN A 762 12.79 -0.38 1.17
CA GLN A 762 12.84 -1.78 1.57
C GLN A 762 11.79 -2.14 2.65
N ILE A 763 11.32 -1.17 3.45
CA ILE A 763 10.58 -1.46 4.68
C ILE A 763 9.19 -0.79 4.74
N GLU A 764 9.10 0.49 4.35
CA GLU A 764 7.94 1.36 4.62
C GLU A 764 7.44 2.12 3.39
N GLN A 765 8.34 2.43 2.45
CA GLN A 765 8.07 3.23 1.25
C GLN A 765 7.82 2.38 -0.01
N GLN A 766 7.05 1.31 0.16
CA GLN A 766 6.61 0.43 -0.93
C GLN A 766 5.19 -0.07 -0.69
N PHE A 767 4.48 -0.39 -1.77
CA PHE A 767 3.15 -0.98 -1.73
C PHE A 767 2.91 -1.87 -2.94
N THR A 768 1.89 -2.72 -2.89
CA THR A 768 1.50 -3.59 -4.01
C THR A 768 0.25 -3.05 -4.70
N SER A 769 0.25 -3.04 -6.03
CA SER A 769 -0.87 -2.68 -6.88
C SER A 769 -0.89 -3.60 -8.11
N ASN A 770 -2.01 -4.25 -8.38
CA ASN A 770 -2.26 -5.27 -9.41
C ASN A 770 -1.20 -6.39 -9.40
N GLY A 771 -0.76 -6.79 -8.21
CA GLY A 771 0.28 -7.80 -8.01
C GLY A 771 1.71 -7.33 -8.34
N LYS A 772 1.90 -6.04 -8.62
CA LYS A 772 3.20 -5.41 -8.88
C LYS A 772 3.62 -4.56 -7.68
N THR A 773 4.91 -4.54 -7.40
CA THR A 773 5.48 -3.68 -6.34
C THR A 773 5.75 -2.29 -6.90
N TYR A 774 5.27 -1.28 -6.18
CA TYR A 774 5.54 0.13 -6.43
C TYR A 774 6.27 0.71 -5.23
N TYR A 775 7.10 1.71 -5.52
CA TYR A 775 7.87 2.45 -4.54
C TYR A 775 7.37 3.89 -4.53
N TYR A 776 7.53 4.57 -3.39
CA TYR A 776 7.34 6.01 -3.37
C TYR A 776 8.51 6.70 -2.67
N ILE A 777 8.93 7.84 -3.19
CA ILE A 777 9.98 8.67 -2.60
C ILE A 777 9.34 9.99 -2.20
N THR A 778 9.58 10.44 -0.97
CA THR A 778 8.99 11.66 -0.44
C THR A 778 10.00 12.79 -0.31
N GLU A 779 9.51 14.02 -0.27
CA GLU A 779 10.33 15.21 -0.02
C GLU A 779 11.15 15.08 1.28
N ASN A 780 10.57 14.46 2.32
CA ASN A 780 11.25 14.23 3.59
C ASN A 780 12.45 13.26 3.51
N ASN A 781 12.63 12.53 2.41
CA ASN A 781 13.87 11.79 2.20
C ASN A 781 15.09 12.71 1.95
N PHE A 782 14.87 14.00 1.66
CA PHE A 782 15.90 15.02 1.43
C PHE A 782 16.02 16.04 2.59
N ASN A 783 15.14 15.93 3.57
CA ASN A 783 15.17 16.73 4.79
C ASN A 783 15.76 15.83 5.86
N GLN A 784 16.89 16.23 6.44
CA GLN A 784 17.50 15.48 7.53
C GLN A 784 16.42 15.26 8.61
N ALA A 785 15.99 14.02 8.80
CA ALA A 785 15.51 13.66 10.12
C ALA A 785 16.68 14.00 11.04
N VAL A 786 16.45 14.89 12.01
CA VAL A 786 17.28 15.04 13.20
C VAL A 786 17.83 13.66 13.50
N THR A 787 19.13 13.46 13.28
CA THR A 787 19.82 12.21 13.59
C THR A 787 19.28 11.79 14.96
N PRO A 788 18.74 10.58 15.15
CA PRO A 788 18.45 10.15 16.51
C PRO A 788 19.77 10.34 17.25
N VAL A 789 19.78 11.26 18.22
CA VAL A 789 20.93 11.49 19.06
C VAL A 789 21.22 10.11 19.63
N THR A 790 22.36 9.56 19.22
CA THR A 790 22.88 8.33 19.79
C THR A 790 23.04 8.57 21.28
N ASN A 791 22.09 8.05 22.06
CA ASN A 791 22.20 7.81 23.49
C ASN A 791 21.92 6.34 23.72
#